data_AF-A0A8T5L0K9-F1
#
_entry.id   AF-A0A8T5L0K9-F1
#
_cell.length_a   1.000
_cell.length_b   1.000
_cell.length_c   1.000
_cell.angle_alpha   90.00
_cell.angle_beta   90.00
_cell.angle_gamma   90.00
#
_symmetry.space_group_name_H-M   'P 1'
#
loop_
_entity.id
_entity.type
_entity.pdbx_description
1 polymer ?
#
loop_
_entity_poly.entity_id
_entity_poly.type
_entity_poly.pdbx_seq_one_letter_code
_entity_poly.pdbx_strand_id
1 'polypeptide(L)'
;MKVISDFHIHGPHSQATSKNIDIPNLVKYAKIKGVDLLGTGDFTHPVWIKYLKDNLKEDGTGVLRNKDGFPFILQTEISLIYTQGCRGRRIHNIVLAPNFDCVDQITEELLKRGRVDYDGRPIFKIPCPEFVEMMKSVSSEVEVIPAHCLLPGTPIHSNPDIINIDRAKKGDKVLTHKGRYRNVKKTYTRPYSGSVVKIIPWYFSLGLKVTNEHPFYAIKTFKKCLWTRGVCRPVCCKVSLCKKHYFNYYKPEWVPAKDLEIGDVILYPRLRTTKNIKSLDFNEKVININKDFCRLIGYYLSEGYSNNRDAICFTFNENEEEYLLDVKNLMYKIFKLKSKKGKSHGKSTDLIFYSKNLCKFFEKRFYSGQKRNATTKTLPHWMIELPIEKQVEILKGWWYGDKGYTSSRLLMNQMKNICIRLGIIPSIRIDSLDEHKKRGKHKIGNREIKATADNYFFSNLSFFEDSFNLLNDRCFSKFKTKRKTRHGWIDENYIYLPIRNIETESYNGEVYNLEVEEDNSYVSEFASVHNCWTPWFSLFGSKSGFDTVEECFQDQTKHIFALETGLSSDPAMNWRLSSLDKYALISNSDSHSFWPWRIGREANVFEMKDLTYRNFINVMKEKDPNSFLHTIEVSPSYGKYHLDGHRECGVCLEPKETKKVNDTCPVCKRPLTIGVLYRVEELADREEGYIPRNKIPFKTLIPLSEIIGARMGIEQLYSKRIWGVFQKLIDKFGSEYNILLNTSFDQLKQVVPEDIAKAIVDIRENKVEITPGFDGVYGYPAFDKNDVKPIVRKESTTGQKSIMDFK
;
A
#
# COMPACT_ATOMS: atom_id res chain seq x y z
N MET A 1 -21.78 -34.40 -22.58
CA MET A 1 -21.11 -33.38 -23.40
C MET A 1 -20.01 -32.73 -22.59
N LYS A 2 -18.84 -32.56 -23.21
CA LYS A 2 -17.71 -31.83 -22.63
C LYS A 2 -17.96 -30.33 -22.72
N VAL A 3 -17.54 -29.58 -21.70
CA VAL A 3 -17.66 -28.11 -21.63
C VAL A 3 -16.40 -27.52 -21.01
N ILE A 4 -15.79 -26.53 -21.67
CA ILE A 4 -14.71 -25.72 -21.11
C ILE A 4 -15.27 -24.35 -20.69
N SER A 5 -15.09 -23.95 -19.43
CA SER A 5 -15.62 -22.68 -18.90
C SER A 5 -14.59 -21.80 -18.20
N ASP A 6 -14.84 -20.49 -18.23
CA ASP A 6 -14.04 -19.47 -17.57
C ASP A 6 -14.99 -18.55 -16.77
N PHE A 7 -15.01 -18.74 -15.45
CA PHE A 7 -15.97 -18.11 -14.53
C PHE A 7 -15.41 -16.87 -13.80
N HIS A 8 -14.31 -16.29 -14.27
CA HIS A 8 -13.78 -15.05 -13.69
C HIS A 8 -13.31 -14.10 -14.80
N ILE A 9 -14.27 -13.33 -15.32
CA ILE A 9 -13.97 -12.20 -16.20
C ILE A 9 -14.50 -10.90 -15.58
N HIS A 10 -14.00 -9.78 -16.08
CA HIS A 10 -14.50 -8.46 -15.74
C HIS A 10 -15.20 -7.80 -16.93
N GLY A 11 -16.22 -6.97 -16.64
CA GLY A 11 -16.89 -6.12 -17.61
C GLY A 11 -16.11 -4.81 -17.87
N PRO A 12 -16.57 -3.99 -18.85
CA PRO A 12 -15.87 -2.76 -19.27
C PRO A 12 -15.86 -1.63 -18.22
N HIS A 13 -16.42 -1.86 -17.04
CA HIS A 13 -16.54 -0.89 -15.94
C HIS A 13 -15.59 -1.18 -14.75
N SER A 14 -14.98 -2.37 -14.67
CA SER A 14 -13.92 -2.63 -13.68
C SER A 14 -12.62 -1.91 -14.02
N GLN A 15 -11.84 -1.58 -12.99
CA GLN A 15 -10.53 -0.95 -13.15
C GLN A 15 -9.57 -1.78 -14.03
N ALA A 16 -8.77 -1.08 -14.85
CA ALA A 16 -7.76 -1.66 -15.74
C ALA A 16 -8.26 -2.64 -16.82
N THR A 17 -9.58 -2.73 -17.05
CA THR A 17 -10.17 -3.52 -18.13
C THR A 17 -10.07 -2.82 -19.50
N SER A 18 -10.26 -3.61 -20.57
CA SER A 18 -10.46 -3.08 -21.91
C SER A 18 -11.85 -2.45 -22.05
N LYS A 19 -11.91 -1.18 -22.45
CA LYS A 19 -13.17 -0.46 -22.75
C LYS A 19 -14.00 -1.08 -23.87
N ASN A 20 -13.40 -1.98 -24.65
CA ASN A 20 -14.03 -2.65 -25.78
C ASN A 20 -14.51 -4.07 -25.40
N ILE A 21 -14.73 -4.35 -24.10
CA ILE A 21 -15.42 -5.57 -23.67
C ILE A 21 -16.91 -5.41 -23.92
N ASP A 22 -17.43 -6.25 -24.79
CA ASP A 22 -18.84 -6.37 -25.16
C ASP A 22 -19.14 -7.86 -25.44
N ILE A 23 -20.43 -8.25 -25.44
CA ILE A 23 -20.81 -9.66 -25.68
C ILE A 23 -20.33 -10.17 -27.04
N PRO A 24 -20.44 -9.42 -28.17
CA PRO A 24 -19.90 -9.85 -29.46
C PRO A 24 -18.40 -10.20 -29.46
N ASN A 25 -17.55 -9.38 -28.84
CA ASN A 25 -16.11 -9.64 -28.75
C ASN A 25 -15.82 -10.82 -27.80
N LEU A 26 -16.49 -10.89 -26.64
CA LEU A 26 -16.35 -12.04 -25.73
C LEU A 26 -16.70 -13.36 -26.44
N VAL A 27 -17.86 -13.44 -27.10
CA VAL A 27 -18.29 -14.64 -27.85
C VAL A 27 -17.33 -14.97 -29.00
N LYS A 28 -16.89 -13.96 -29.78
CA LYS A 28 -15.95 -14.16 -30.89
C LYS A 28 -14.65 -14.81 -30.42
N TYR A 29 -14.02 -14.23 -29.40
CA TYR A 29 -12.71 -14.70 -28.96
C TYR A 29 -12.81 -15.95 -28.07
N ALA A 30 -13.92 -16.18 -27.37
CA ALA A 30 -14.17 -17.45 -26.68
C ALA A 30 -14.22 -18.62 -27.65
N LYS A 31 -14.96 -18.48 -28.77
CA LYS A 31 -14.99 -19.47 -29.86
C LYS A 31 -13.60 -19.72 -30.47
N ILE A 32 -12.81 -18.67 -30.68
CA ILE A 32 -11.40 -18.78 -31.14
C ILE A 32 -10.53 -19.51 -30.10
N LYS A 33 -10.72 -19.23 -28.81
CA LYS A 33 -9.99 -19.89 -27.71
C LYS A 33 -10.38 -21.37 -27.57
N GLY A 34 -11.65 -21.68 -27.83
CA GLY A 34 -12.28 -22.96 -27.49
C GLY A 34 -12.94 -22.98 -26.11
N VAL A 35 -13.22 -21.82 -25.52
CA VAL A 35 -14.05 -21.72 -24.31
C VAL A 35 -15.51 -21.83 -24.74
N ASP A 36 -16.22 -22.81 -24.17
CA ASP A 36 -17.62 -23.11 -24.50
C ASP A 36 -18.62 -22.28 -23.67
N LEU A 37 -18.21 -21.81 -22.48
CA LEU A 37 -19.04 -21.06 -21.53
C LEU A 37 -18.25 -19.97 -20.79
N LEU A 38 -18.82 -18.77 -20.66
CA LEU A 38 -18.22 -17.65 -19.92
C LEU A 38 -19.07 -17.20 -18.72
N GLY A 39 -18.42 -16.67 -17.69
CA GLY A 39 -19.06 -15.69 -16.80
C GLY A 39 -19.43 -14.41 -17.55
N THR A 40 -20.42 -13.64 -17.09
CA THR A 40 -20.74 -12.33 -17.68
C THR A 40 -19.78 -11.21 -17.28
N GLY A 41 -19.08 -11.36 -16.15
CA GLY A 41 -18.40 -10.30 -15.44
C GLY A 41 -19.34 -9.25 -14.84
N ASP A 42 -18.95 -8.72 -13.69
CA ASP A 42 -19.44 -7.47 -13.07
C ASP A 42 -20.96 -7.21 -13.10
N PHE A 43 -21.81 -8.24 -12.96
CA PHE A 43 -23.28 -8.08 -13.13
C PHE A 43 -23.93 -7.06 -12.19
N THR A 44 -23.27 -6.65 -11.11
CA THR A 44 -23.81 -5.66 -10.16
C THR A 44 -23.79 -4.24 -10.72
N HIS A 45 -22.99 -3.96 -11.75
CA HIS A 45 -22.84 -2.59 -12.28
C HIS A 45 -24.08 -2.17 -13.11
N PRO A 46 -24.76 -1.06 -12.78
CA PRO A 46 -26.11 -0.76 -13.29
C PRO A 46 -26.17 -0.47 -14.80
N VAL A 47 -25.09 0.02 -15.39
CA VAL A 47 -25.00 0.19 -16.86
C VAL A 47 -24.75 -1.15 -17.56
N TRP A 48 -24.02 -2.06 -16.90
CA TRP A 48 -23.64 -3.34 -17.48
C TRP A 48 -24.79 -4.34 -17.42
N ILE A 49 -25.50 -4.44 -16.28
CA ILE A 49 -26.66 -5.34 -16.14
C ILE A 49 -27.77 -5.05 -17.15
N LYS A 50 -28.00 -3.77 -17.46
CA LYS A 50 -28.93 -3.39 -18.52
C LYS A 50 -28.44 -3.91 -19.88
N TYR A 51 -27.18 -3.66 -20.23
CA TYR A 51 -26.60 -4.16 -21.47
C TYR A 51 -26.61 -5.70 -21.56
N LEU A 52 -26.38 -6.41 -20.46
CA LEU A 52 -26.51 -7.87 -20.39
C LEU A 52 -27.96 -8.30 -20.68
N LYS A 53 -28.97 -7.69 -20.04
CA LYS A 53 -30.40 -7.94 -20.29
C LYS A 53 -30.83 -7.62 -21.73
N ASP A 54 -30.22 -6.60 -22.35
CA ASP A 54 -30.47 -6.23 -23.75
C ASP A 54 -29.82 -7.20 -24.77
N ASN A 55 -28.81 -8.00 -24.38
CA ASN A 55 -27.99 -8.82 -25.29
C ASN A 55 -28.00 -10.34 -25.01
N LEU A 56 -28.46 -10.76 -23.84
CA LEU A 56 -28.55 -12.16 -23.40
C LEU A 56 -30.00 -12.51 -23.04
N LYS A 57 -30.42 -13.73 -23.38
CA LYS A 57 -31.74 -14.28 -23.04
C LYS A 57 -31.60 -15.49 -22.13
N GLU A 58 -32.54 -15.65 -21.21
CA GLU A 58 -32.65 -16.85 -20.38
C GLU A 58 -33.41 -17.95 -21.14
N ASP A 59 -33.03 -19.20 -20.94
CA ASP A 59 -33.72 -20.38 -21.49
C ASP A 59 -34.37 -21.27 -20.41
N GLY A 60 -34.41 -20.80 -19.15
CA GLY A 60 -34.93 -21.53 -17.99
C GLY A 60 -33.96 -22.54 -17.36
N THR A 61 -32.80 -22.82 -17.98
CA THR A 61 -31.78 -23.73 -17.42
C THR A 61 -30.83 -23.04 -16.41
N GLY A 62 -30.99 -21.74 -16.21
CA GLY A 62 -30.05 -20.85 -15.53
C GLY A 62 -28.80 -20.51 -16.34
N VAL A 63 -28.72 -20.97 -17.59
CA VAL A 63 -27.71 -20.55 -18.55
C VAL A 63 -28.33 -19.51 -19.48
N LEU A 64 -27.65 -18.38 -19.64
CA LEU A 64 -28.08 -17.30 -20.52
C LEU A 64 -27.46 -17.52 -21.90
N ARG A 65 -28.12 -17.10 -22.97
CA ARG A 65 -27.61 -17.22 -24.34
C ARG A 65 -27.62 -15.90 -25.08
N ASN A 66 -26.54 -15.63 -25.79
CA ASN A 66 -26.51 -14.54 -26.76
C ASN A 66 -27.35 -14.91 -28.01
N LYS A 67 -27.58 -13.94 -28.89
CA LYS A 67 -28.29 -14.13 -30.18
C LYS A 67 -27.73 -15.27 -31.07
N ASP A 68 -26.46 -15.64 -30.91
CA ASP A 68 -25.75 -16.67 -31.68
C ASP A 68 -25.66 -18.01 -30.91
N GLY A 69 -26.51 -18.18 -29.89
CA GLY A 69 -26.64 -19.39 -29.07
C GLY A 69 -25.54 -19.62 -28.02
N PHE A 70 -24.50 -18.78 -27.99
CA PHE A 70 -23.35 -18.96 -27.09
C PHE A 70 -23.76 -18.73 -25.63
N PRO A 71 -23.41 -19.65 -24.71
CA PRO A 71 -23.90 -19.63 -23.34
C PRO A 71 -23.05 -18.77 -22.39
N PHE A 72 -23.70 -18.26 -21.35
CA PHE A 72 -23.13 -17.46 -20.27
C PHE A 72 -23.75 -17.85 -18.92
N ILE A 73 -23.01 -17.67 -17.83
CA ILE A 73 -23.53 -17.65 -16.44
C ILE A 73 -23.36 -16.23 -15.87
N LEU A 74 -24.36 -15.74 -15.15
CA LEU A 74 -24.27 -14.44 -14.46
C LEU A 74 -23.18 -14.51 -13.39
N GLN A 75 -22.11 -13.74 -13.59
CA GLN A 75 -20.97 -13.62 -12.69
C GLN A 75 -20.62 -12.16 -12.38
N THR A 76 -20.14 -11.91 -11.16
CA THR A 76 -19.56 -10.65 -10.67
C THR A 76 -18.41 -10.95 -9.72
N GLU A 77 -17.62 -9.95 -9.32
CA GLU A 77 -16.69 -10.04 -8.17
C GLU A 77 -17.04 -8.92 -7.17
N ILE A 78 -17.08 -9.19 -5.86
CA ILE A 78 -17.63 -8.28 -4.82
C ILE A 78 -16.67 -8.13 -3.63
N SER A 79 -15.91 -7.03 -3.59
CA SER A 79 -14.90 -6.68 -2.58
C SER A 79 -15.45 -6.49 -1.16
N LEU A 80 -15.63 -7.57 -0.39
CA LEU A 80 -15.91 -7.45 1.04
C LEU A 80 -14.70 -6.95 1.78
N ILE A 81 -14.84 -6.00 2.69
CA ILE A 81 -13.70 -5.52 3.45
C ILE A 81 -14.10 -5.08 4.87
N TYR A 82 -13.77 -5.92 5.85
CA TYR A 82 -14.32 -5.97 7.20
C TYR A 82 -13.26 -6.31 8.26
N THR A 83 -13.65 -6.82 9.44
CA THR A 83 -12.75 -7.32 10.50
C THR A 83 -13.34 -8.54 11.20
N GLN A 84 -12.50 -9.50 11.57
CA GLN A 84 -12.90 -10.74 12.24
C GLN A 84 -11.73 -11.24 13.09
N GLY A 85 -11.94 -11.52 14.38
CA GLY A 85 -10.89 -12.04 15.26
C GLY A 85 -9.64 -11.14 15.37
N CYS A 86 -9.82 -9.82 15.47
CA CYS A 86 -8.74 -8.82 15.52
C CYS A 86 -7.71 -8.90 14.37
N ARG A 87 -8.14 -9.38 13.19
CA ARG A 87 -7.42 -9.28 11.92
C ARG A 87 -8.37 -8.57 10.93
N GLY A 88 -7.92 -7.55 10.20
CA GLY A 88 -8.75 -6.92 9.18
C GLY A 88 -8.88 -7.84 7.98
N ARG A 89 -10.08 -8.38 7.80
CA ARG A 89 -10.42 -9.39 6.79
C ARG A 89 -11.03 -8.72 5.59
N ARG A 90 -10.77 -9.27 4.41
CA ARG A 90 -10.70 -8.46 3.21
C ARG A 90 -10.87 -9.44 2.03
N ILE A 91 -12.10 -9.62 1.54
CA ILE A 91 -12.61 -10.73 0.74
C ILE A 91 -13.55 -10.29 -0.46
N HIS A 92 -13.02 -9.72 -1.56
CA HIS A 92 -13.58 -9.83 -2.94
C HIS A 92 -14.18 -11.19 -3.26
N ASN A 93 -15.49 -11.41 -3.21
CA ASN A 93 -16.09 -12.67 -3.62
C ASN A 93 -16.46 -12.70 -5.10
N ILE A 94 -15.92 -13.64 -5.89
CA ILE A 94 -16.61 -14.08 -7.11
C ILE A 94 -18.00 -14.55 -6.69
N VAL A 95 -19.04 -14.03 -7.34
CA VAL A 95 -20.42 -14.47 -7.13
C VAL A 95 -21.04 -14.91 -8.43
N LEU A 96 -21.62 -16.11 -8.42
CA LEU A 96 -22.40 -16.69 -9.50
C LEU A 96 -23.89 -16.66 -9.13
N ALA A 97 -24.75 -16.36 -10.10
CA ALA A 97 -26.20 -16.30 -9.91
C ALA A 97 -26.96 -17.06 -11.03
N PRO A 98 -28.12 -17.66 -10.74
CA PRO A 98 -28.83 -18.51 -11.70
C PRO A 98 -29.66 -17.75 -12.74
N ASN A 99 -30.13 -16.53 -12.44
CA ASN A 99 -31.00 -15.74 -13.32
C ASN A 99 -30.97 -14.24 -12.95
N PHE A 100 -31.55 -13.42 -13.82
CA PHE A 100 -31.64 -11.98 -13.66
C PHE A 100 -32.48 -11.56 -12.45
N ASP A 101 -33.54 -12.29 -12.09
CA ASP A 101 -34.36 -12.01 -10.91
C ASP A 101 -33.55 -12.15 -9.61
N CYS A 102 -32.67 -13.16 -9.52
CA CYS A 102 -31.72 -13.29 -8.42
C CYS A 102 -30.66 -12.19 -8.47
N VAL A 103 -30.18 -11.78 -9.64
CA VAL A 103 -29.21 -10.66 -9.76
C VAL A 103 -29.82 -9.33 -9.33
N ASP A 104 -31.08 -9.05 -9.67
CA ASP A 104 -31.77 -7.83 -9.23
C ASP A 104 -31.93 -7.83 -7.70
N GLN A 105 -32.35 -8.95 -7.10
CA GLN A 105 -32.46 -9.11 -5.64
C GLN A 105 -31.10 -9.03 -4.91
N ILE A 106 -30.05 -9.67 -5.45
CA ILE A 106 -28.66 -9.51 -4.97
C ILE A 106 -28.28 -8.03 -5.01
N THR A 107 -28.56 -7.35 -6.12
CA THR A 107 -28.20 -5.94 -6.31
C THR A 107 -29.00 -5.03 -5.38
N GLU A 108 -30.26 -5.33 -5.08
CA GLU A 108 -31.08 -4.62 -4.09
C GLU A 108 -30.53 -4.79 -2.66
N GLU A 109 -30.19 -6.02 -2.24
CA GLU A 109 -29.57 -6.29 -0.93
C GLU A 109 -28.19 -5.63 -0.78
N LEU A 110 -27.43 -5.52 -1.88
CA LEU A 110 -26.17 -4.80 -1.92
C LEU A 110 -26.37 -3.27 -1.87
N LEU A 111 -27.38 -2.73 -2.57
CA LEU A 111 -27.73 -1.30 -2.54
C LEU A 111 -28.21 -0.85 -1.15
N LYS A 112 -28.82 -1.74 -0.35
CA LYS A 112 -29.13 -1.48 1.07
C LYS A 112 -27.86 -1.31 1.94
N ARG A 113 -26.69 -1.77 1.47
CA ARG A 113 -25.42 -1.82 2.23
C ARG A 113 -24.26 -1.03 1.61
N GLY A 114 -24.42 -0.44 0.41
CA GLY A 114 -23.37 0.30 -0.30
C GLY A 114 -23.79 0.78 -1.69
N ARG A 115 -22.83 1.01 -2.59
CA ARG A 115 -23.10 1.34 -4.01
C ARG A 115 -22.42 0.38 -4.96
N VAL A 116 -23.00 0.21 -6.14
CA VAL A 116 -22.54 -0.66 -7.23
C VAL A 116 -22.22 0.10 -8.53
N ASP A 117 -22.16 1.43 -8.47
CA ASP A 117 -22.19 2.36 -9.63
C ASP A 117 -20.84 2.93 -10.07
N TYR A 118 -19.75 2.61 -9.36
CA TYR A 118 -18.47 3.32 -9.47
C TYR A 118 -17.30 2.46 -9.97
N ASP A 119 -17.47 1.14 -9.96
CA ASP A 119 -16.51 0.11 -10.37
C ASP A 119 -17.32 -1.15 -10.71
N GLY A 120 -16.83 -1.99 -11.62
CA GLY A 120 -17.43 -3.30 -11.89
C GLY A 120 -17.28 -4.28 -10.72
N ARG A 121 -16.26 -4.05 -9.86
CA ARG A 121 -16.09 -4.73 -8.57
C ARG A 121 -16.44 -3.79 -7.41
N PRO A 122 -17.69 -3.81 -6.91
CA PRO A 122 -18.11 -3.00 -5.77
C PRO A 122 -17.50 -3.46 -4.44
N ILE A 123 -17.43 -2.55 -3.46
CA ILE A 123 -16.76 -2.72 -2.16
C ILE A 123 -17.76 -2.56 -1.01
N PHE A 124 -17.81 -3.51 -0.07
CA PHE A 124 -18.76 -3.50 1.06
C PHE A 124 -18.11 -3.79 2.42
N LYS A 125 -18.78 -3.37 3.50
CA LYS A 125 -18.34 -3.55 4.90
C LYS A 125 -18.60 -4.95 5.50
N ILE A 126 -19.20 -5.84 4.72
CA ILE A 126 -19.90 -7.04 5.19
C ILE A 126 -18.91 -8.17 5.54
N PRO A 127 -19.04 -8.85 6.69
CA PRO A 127 -18.29 -10.06 7.00
C PRO A 127 -18.66 -11.25 6.11
N CYS A 128 -17.72 -12.17 5.86
CA CYS A 128 -17.98 -13.34 5.03
C CYS A 128 -19.17 -14.22 5.47
N PRO A 129 -19.40 -14.50 6.77
CA PRO A 129 -20.59 -15.23 7.19
C PRO A 129 -21.89 -14.47 6.85
N GLU A 130 -21.99 -13.19 7.22
CA GLU A 130 -23.14 -12.32 6.92
C GLU A 130 -23.37 -12.20 5.40
N PHE A 131 -22.31 -12.15 4.60
CA PHE A 131 -22.41 -12.09 3.14
C PHE A 131 -22.89 -13.39 2.53
N VAL A 132 -22.38 -14.55 2.98
CA VAL A 132 -22.87 -15.85 2.51
C VAL A 132 -24.33 -16.04 2.91
N GLU A 133 -24.71 -15.67 4.13
CA GLU A 133 -26.10 -15.68 4.60
C GLU A 133 -26.99 -14.74 3.75
N MET A 134 -26.53 -13.53 3.43
CA MET A 134 -27.22 -12.59 2.55
C MET A 134 -27.36 -13.12 1.10
N MET A 135 -26.34 -13.78 0.55
CA MET A 135 -26.41 -14.37 -0.79
C MET A 135 -27.34 -15.60 -0.81
N LYS A 136 -27.21 -16.50 0.17
CA LYS A 136 -28.03 -17.72 0.26
C LYS A 136 -29.49 -17.45 0.69
N SER A 137 -29.79 -16.31 1.30
CA SER A 137 -31.17 -15.88 1.60
C SER A 137 -31.90 -15.25 0.41
N VAL A 138 -31.18 -14.64 -0.55
CA VAL A 138 -31.75 -14.32 -1.88
C VAL A 138 -32.00 -15.59 -2.68
N SER A 139 -31.02 -16.49 -2.76
CA SER A 139 -31.22 -17.84 -3.29
C SER A 139 -30.11 -18.80 -2.84
N SER A 140 -30.48 -20.01 -2.43
CA SER A 140 -29.53 -21.06 -2.03
C SER A 140 -28.58 -21.50 -3.16
N GLU A 141 -28.87 -21.11 -4.40
CA GLU A 141 -28.10 -21.42 -5.61
C GLU A 141 -26.92 -20.45 -5.90
N VAL A 142 -26.69 -19.40 -5.09
CA VAL A 142 -25.68 -18.32 -5.32
C VAL A 142 -24.31 -18.59 -4.61
N GLU A 143 -23.15 -18.39 -5.25
CA GLU A 143 -21.78 -18.84 -4.78
C GLU A 143 -20.74 -17.69 -4.51
N VAL A 144 -19.50 -17.88 -3.92
CA VAL A 144 -18.69 -16.82 -3.18
C VAL A 144 -17.09 -17.00 -3.00
N ILE A 145 -16.09 -16.14 -3.46
CA ILE A 145 -14.54 -16.26 -3.27
C ILE A 145 -13.50 -14.97 -3.34
N PRO A 146 -12.56 -14.56 -2.36
CA PRO A 146 -11.75 -13.26 -1.83
C PRO A 146 -10.67 -12.16 -2.41
N ALA A 147 -10.57 -10.87 -1.84
CA ALA A 147 -9.53 -9.67 -1.82
C ALA A 147 -9.72 -8.17 -1.04
N HIS A 148 -8.84 -7.04 -0.99
CA HIS A 148 -8.48 -6.00 0.18
C HIS A 148 -8.21 -4.34 0.24
N CYS A 149 -8.23 -3.52 1.42
CA CYS A 149 -7.66 -2.04 1.73
C CYS A 149 -7.55 -1.29 3.24
N LEU A 150 -7.21 0.05 3.58
CA LEU A 150 -6.82 0.69 5.00
C LEU A 150 -6.84 2.29 5.48
N LEU A 151 -7.30 2.70 6.73
CA LEU A 151 -7.56 3.96 7.63
C LEU A 151 -7.72 5.50 7.27
N PRO A 152 -8.46 6.42 8.04
CA PRO A 152 -8.71 7.87 7.76
C PRO A 152 -8.15 8.89 8.80
N GLY A 153 -8.16 10.20 8.50
CA GLY A 153 -7.83 11.29 9.45
C GLY A 153 -6.36 11.37 9.86
N THR A 154 -5.64 10.26 9.67
CA THR A 154 -4.21 10.04 9.87
C THR A 154 -3.40 11.08 9.10
N PRO A 155 -2.65 11.97 9.77
CA PRO A 155 -1.84 12.95 9.07
C PRO A 155 -0.55 12.34 8.54
N ILE A 156 -0.25 12.63 7.27
CA ILE A 156 0.89 12.12 6.52
C ILE A 156 1.83 13.28 6.15
N HIS A 157 3.13 13.03 6.22
CA HIS A 157 4.13 14.00 5.81
C HIS A 157 4.12 14.15 4.29
N SER A 158 3.63 15.30 3.81
CA SER A 158 3.66 15.66 2.39
C SER A 158 4.54 16.90 2.15
N ASN A 159 4.49 17.43 0.94
CA ASN A 159 5.21 18.60 0.49
C ASN A 159 4.23 19.46 -0.34
N PRO A 160 3.91 20.71 0.08
CA PRO A 160 4.58 21.47 1.14
C PRO A 160 4.14 21.19 2.59
N ASP A 161 2.94 20.64 2.80
CA ASP A 161 2.27 20.60 4.10
C ASP A 161 2.14 19.19 4.70
N ILE A 162 1.57 19.08 5.91
CA ILE A 162 1.00 17.82 6.39
C ILE A 162 -0.48 17.80 5.98
N ILE A 163 -0.86 16.79 5.21
CA ILE A 163 -2.24 16.54 4.81
C ILE A 163 -2.78 15.33 5.58
N ASN A 164 -4.09 15.25 5.77
CA ASN A 164 -4.68 14.00 6.24
C ASN A 164 -4.78 13.02 5.05
N ILE A 165 -4.68 11.72 5.32
CA ILE A 165 -4.80 10.67 4.30
C ILE A 165 -6.13 10.72 3.53
N ASP A 166 -7.21 11.19 4.16
CA ASP A 166 -8.53 11.43 3.53
C ASP A 166 -8.55 12.60 2.53
N ARG A 167 -7.50 13.41 2.48
CA ARG A 167 -7.39 14.60 1.60
C ARG A 167 -6.31 14.47 0.54
N ALA A 168 -5.54 13.38 0.60
CA ALA A 168 -4.47 13.09 -0.33
C ALA A 168 -5.01 12.84 -1.75
N LYS A 169 -4.25 13.28 -2.75
CA LYS A 169 -4.61 13.23 -4.16
C LYS A 169 -3.45 12.74 -5.00
N LYS A 170 -3.78 12.19 -6.17
CA LYS A 170 -2.80 11.86 -7.21
C LYS A 170 -2.00 13.11 -7.58
N GLY A 171 -0.67 13.02 -7.47
CA GLY A 171 0.26 14.13 -7.69
C GLY A 171 0.82 14.78 -6.42
N ASP A 172 0.19 14.57 -5.25
CA ASP A 172 0.76 15.03 -3.97
C ASP A 172 2.10 14.34 -3.69
N LYS A 173 3.04 15.02 -3.03
CA LYS A 173 4.37 14.48 -2.74
C LYS A 173 4.48 14.06 -1.29
N VAL A 174 4.53 12.77 -1.01
CA VAL A 174 4.62 12.21 0.35
C VAL A 174 6.03 11.74 0.68
N LEU A 175 6.43 11.88 1.95
CA LEU A 175 7.69 11.40 2.49
C LEU A 175 7.62 9.88 2.65
N THR A 176 8.61 9.15 2.13
CA THR A 176 8.68 7.69 2.14
C THR A 176 9.58 7.17 3.26
N HIS A 177 9.55 5.86 3.53
CA HIS A 177 10.48 5.24 4.50
C HIS A 177 11.96 5.50 4.19
N LYS A 178 12.33 5.77 2.92
CA LYS A 178 13.72 6.07 2.52
C LYS A 178 14.15 7.53 2.76
N GLY A 179 13.37 8.33 3.50
CA GLY A 179 13.71 9.71 3.87
C GLY A 179 13.70 10.70 2.69
N ARG A 180 12.93 10.38 1.63
CA ARG A 180 12.79 11.15 0.38
C ARG A 180 11.31 11.32 0.00
N TYR A 181 10.98 12.41 -0.69
CA TYR A 181 9.63 12.63 -1.21
C TYR A 181 9.38 11.89 -2.54
N ARG A 182 8.18 11.33 -2.70
CA ARG A 182 7.70 10.64 -3.91
C ARG A 182 6.24 11.00 -4.21
N ASN A 183 5.85 10.92 -5.49
CA ASN A 183 4.50 11.32 -5.90
C ASN A 183 3.49 10.21 -5.57
N VAL A 184 2.32 10.60 -5.06
CA VAL A 184 1.15 9.73 -4.92
C VAL A 184 0.63 9.41 -6.33
N LYS A 185 0.62 8.14 -6.71
CA LYS A 185 0.11 7.65 -8.00
C LYS A 185 -1.40 7.51 -8.01
N LYS A 186 -1.98 7.14 -6.86
CA LYS A 186 -3.39 6.86 -6.65
C LYS A 186 -3.71 6.95 -5.16
N THR A 187 -4.96 7.23 -4.82
CA THR A 187 -5.48 7.13 -3.46
C THR A 187 -6.63 6.13 -3.43
N TYR A 188 -6.82 5.52 -2.27
CA TYR A 188 -7.84 4.52 -2.01
C TYR A 188 -8.71 4.99 -0.85
N THR A 189 -9.99 4.66 -0.91
CA THR A 189 -10.94 4.75 0.20
C THR A 189 -11.83 3.53 0.14
N ARG A 190 -12.11 2.96 1.30
CA ARG A 190 -13.08 1.88 1.51
C ARG A 190 -13.72 2.06 2.90
N PRO A 191 -14.74 1.28 3.24
CA PRO A 191 -15.32 1.27 4.58
C PRO A 191 -14.69 0.17 5.48
N TYR A 192 -14.63 0.36 6.82
CA TYR A 192 -14.22 -0.66 7.83
C TYR A 192 -15.08 -0.61 9.10
N SER A 193 -15.27 -1.76 9.73
CA SER A 193 -15.76 -1.89 11.11
C SER A 193 -14.98 -2.98 11.83
N GLY A 194 -14.50 -2.70 13.04
CA GLY A 194 -13.77 -3.65 13.90
C GLY A 194 -12.62 -3.02 14.69
N SER A 195 -11.75 -3.84 15.28
CA SER A 195 -10.68 -3.33 16.13
C SER A 195 -9.60 -2.57 15.34
N VAL A 196 -9.02 -1.53 15.94
CA VAL A 196 -7.86 -0.79 15.43
C VAL A 196 -6.80 -0.70 16.50
N VAL A 197 -5.54 -0.79 16.06
CA VAL A 197 -4.37 -0.79 16.93
C VAL A 197 -3.71 0.57 16.90
N LYS A 198 -3.51 1.16 18.07
CA LYS A 198 -2.81 2.41 18.30
C LYS A 198 -1.44 2.10 18.90
N ILE A 199 -0.41 2.07 18.04
CA ILE A 199 0.96 1.78 18.44
C ILE A 199 1.61 3.07 18.95
N ILE A 200 2.00 3.09 20.23
CA ILE A 200 2.62 4.26 20.88
C ILE A 200 4.10 3.96 21.16
N PRO A 201 5.04 4.50 20.37
CA PRO A 201 6.45 4.38 20.68
C PRO A 201 6.90 5.32 21.81
N TRP A 202 8.09 5.06 22.33
CA TRP A 202 8.81 6.06 23.12
C TRP A 202 9.01 7.34 22.30
N TYR A 203 9.19 8.46 23.00
CA TYR A 203 9.29 9.83 22.45
C TYR A 203 8.00 10.39 21.82
N PHE A 204 7.24 9.63 21.04
CA PHE A 204 6.00 10.13 20.40
C PHE A 204 4.75 9.59 21.10
N SER A 205 4.33 10.25 22.19
CA SER A 205 3.31 9.73 23.12
C SER A 205 1.89 9.61 22.57
N LEU A 206 1.64 10.06 21.33
CA LEU A 206 0.34 10.00 20.67
C LEU A 206 0.09 8.66 19.97
N GLY A 207 1.16 8.08 19.40
CA GLY A 207 1.11 6.87 18.60
C GLY A 207 0.34 7.00 17.28
N LEU A 208 0.42 5.95 16.46
CA LEU A 208 -0.31 5.84 15.21
C LEU A 208 -1.42 4.80 15.35
N LYS A 209 -2.67 5.20 15.08
CA LYS A 209 -3.86 4.33 15.03
C LYS A 209 -4.09 3.84 13.59
N VAL A 210 -4.18 2.53 13.41
CA VAL A 210 -4.29 1.82 12.10
C VAL A 210 -5.10 0.52 12.23
N THR A 211 -5.46 -0.13 11.12
CA THR A 211 -6.06 -1.48 11.18
C THR A 211 -5.00 -2.51 11.54
N ASN A 212 -5.43 -3.62 12.13
CA ASN A 212 -4.59 -4.72 12.64
C ASN A 212 -3.51 -5.20 11.63
N GLU A 213 -3.81 -5.19 10.34
CA GLU A 213 -3.02 -5.76 9.26
C GLU A 213 -2.11 -4.74 8.53
N HIS A 214 -2.06 -3.49 8.98
CA HIS A 214 -1.27 -2.45 8.30
C HIS A 214 0.23 -2.57 8.62
N PRO A 215 1.12 -2.70 7.62
CA PRO A 215 2.56 -2.82 7.83
C PRO A 215 3.21 -1.51 8.30
N PHE A 216 3.86 -1.56 9.46
CA PHE A 216 4.83 -0.58 9.95
C PHE A 216 6.25 -0.97 9.51
N TYR A 217 7.12 0.01 9.25
CA TYR A 217 8.55 -0.24 9.10
C TYR A 217 9.16 -0.38 10.50
N ALA A 218 9.56 -1.60 10.87
CA ALA A 218 9.91 -1.95 12.24
C ALA A 218 11.01 -3.02 12.32
N ILE A 219 11.42 -3.35 13.53
CA ILE A 219 12.36 -4.43 13.90
C ILE A 219 11.71 -5.23 15.02
N LYS A 220 11.59 -6.56 14.86
CA LYS A 220 11.36 -7.48 15.99
C LYS A 220 12.63 -7.55 16.87
N THR A 221 12.53 -7.25 18.18
CA THR A 221 13.73 -7.09 19.05
C THR A 221 13.95 -8.19 20.09
N PHE A 222 15.19 -8.27 20.59
CA PHE A 222 15.49 -9.05 21.80
C PHE A 222 15.11 -8.26 23.07
N LYS A 223 13.94 -8.60 23.61
CA LYS A 223 13.27 -7.90 24.74
C LYS A 223 13.81 -8.29 26.13
N LYS A 224 14.63 -9.33 26.26
CA LYS A 224 15.12 -9.87 27.55
C LYS A 224 16.58 -9.49 27.88
N CYS A 225 17.02 -8.27 27.52
CA CYS A 225 18.42 -7.87 27.75
C CYS A 225 18.72 -7.55 29.22
N LEU A 226 19.64 -8.31 29.82
CA LEU A 226 20.09 -8.18 31.21
C LEU A 226 20.57 -6.76 31.57
N TRP A 227 21.25 -6.07 30.65
CA TRP A 227 21.85 -4.76 30.91
C TRP A 227 20.87 -3.58 30.81
N THR A 228 19.88 -3.66 29.93
CA THR A 228 18.89 -2.58 29.71
C THR A 228 17.54 -2.86 30.36
N ARG A 229 17.36 -4.07 30.93
CA ARG A 229 16.11 -4.59 31.49
C ARG A 229 14.93 -4.45 30.51
N GLY A 230 15.17 -4.87 29.28
CA GLY A 230 14.26 -4.71 28.15
C GLY A 230 14.97 -4.89 26.82
N VAL A 231 14.65 -4.03 25.85
CA VAL A 231 15.24 -4.01 24.49
C VAL A 231 16.75 -3.84 24.54
N CYS A 232 17.50 -4.76 23.92
CA CYS A 232 18.93 -4.58 23.66
C CYS A 232 19.14 -3.47 22.61
N ARG A 233 20.10 -2.55 22.82
CA ARG A 233 20.30 -1.37 21.97
C ARG A 233 21.77 -0.90 21.97
N PRO A 234 22.27 -0.28 20.88
CA PRO A 234 23.67 0.14 20.78
C PRO A 234 24.06 1.18 21.85
N VAL A 235 23.14 2.08 22.22
CA VAL A 235 23.32 3.12 23.25
C VAL A 235 23.26 2.58 24.70
N CYS A 236 23.60 1.31 24.93
CA CYS A 236 23.64 0.70 26.25
C CYS A 236 24.89 1.15 27.03
N CYS A 237 24.70 1.62 28.28
CA CYS A 237 25.80 2.04 29.16
C CYS A 237 26.74 0.92 29.64
N LYS A 238 26.48 -0.33 29.22
CA LYS A 238 27.31 -1.52 29.46
C LYS A 238 27.69 -2.23 28.14
N VAL A 239 27.55 -1.57 26.99
CA VAL A 239 27.81 -2.16 25.67
C VAL A 239 29.22 -2.72 25.53
N SER A 240 30.24 -2.02 26.03
CA SER A 240 31.66 -2.46 26.02
C SER A 240 31.95 -3.68 26.90
N LEU A 241 31.06 -4.03 27.82
CA LEU A 241 31.18 -5.20 28.71
C LEU A 241 30.24 -6.35 28.32
N CYS A 242 29.44 -6.18 27.26
CA CYS A 242 28.48 -7.16 26.81
C CYS A 242 29.05 -7.98 25.63
N LYS A 243 29.26 -9.28 25.79
CA LYS A 243 29.69 -10.16 24.69
C LYS A 243 28.57 -10.57 23.71
N LYS A 244 27.32 -10.12 23.93
CA LYS A 244 26.13 -10.65 23.23
C LYS A 244 25.56 -9.76 22.13
N HIS A 245 25.75 -8.43 22.23
CA HIS A 245 25.31 -7.38 21.27
C HIS A 245 24.10 -7.70 20.38
N TYR A 246 22.96 -8.13 20.96
CA TYR A 246 21.81 -8.61 20.17
C TYR A 246 21.29 -7.59 19.13
N PHE A 247 21.52 -6.29 19.35
CA PHE A 247 21.18 -5.23 18.40
C PHE A 247 21.97 -5.28 17.07
N ASN A 248 23.07 -6.01 16.98
CA ASN A 248 23.83 -6.21 15.73
C ASN A 248 23.07 -7.10 14.72
N TYR A 249 22.10 -7.89 15.18
CA TYR A 249 21.30 -8.79 14.35
C TYR A 249 19.93 -8.22 13.95
N TYR A 250 19.62 -7.00 14.37
CA TYR A 250 18.33 -6.36 14.10
C TYR A 250 18.22 -5.93 12.63
N LYS A 251 17.22 -6.45 11.91
CA LYS A 251 16.91 -6.10 10.52
C LYS A 251 15.58 -5.36 10.43
N PRO A 252 15.49 -4.24 9.69
CA PRO A 252 14.22 -3.59 9.41
C PRO A 252 13.36 -4.39 8.42
N GLU A 253 12.08 -4.51 8.73
CA GLU A 253 11.07 -5.29 8.00
C GLU A 253 9.69 -4.59 8.04
N TRP A 254 8.68 -5.16 7.35
CA TRP A 254 7.32 -4.61 7.26
C TRP A 254 6.32 -5.38 8.15
N VAL A 255 6.39 -5.18 9.47
CA VAL A 255 5.57 -5.90 10.46
C VAL A 255 4.13 -5.35 10.49
N PRO A 256 3.07 -6.17 10.36
CA PRO A 256 1.69 -5.73 10.54
C PRO A 256 1.41 -5.25 11.97
N ALA A 257 0.51 -4.28 12.14
CA ALA A 257 0.22 -3.63 13.42
C ALA A 257 -0.11 -4.60 14.58
N LYS A 258 -0.81 -5.69 14.31
CA LYS A 258 -1.19 -6.76 15.26
C LYS A 258 0.00 -7.60 15.74
N ASP A 259 1.06 -7.70 14.93
CA ASP A 259 2.22 -8.58 15.15
C ASP A 259 3.39 -7.82 15.81
N LEU A 260 3.21 -6.52 16.06
CA LEU A 260 4.11 -5.71 16.87
C LEU A 260 3.86 -5.95 18.37
N GLU A 261 4.93 -6.07 19.15
CA GLU A 261 4.87 -6.17 20.60
C GLU A 261 5.50 -4.93 21.28
N ILE A 262 5.18 -4.71 22.56
CA ILE A 262 5.90 -3.73 23.39
C ILE A 262 7.40 -4.09 23.42
N GLY A 263 8.24 -3.14 23.02
CA GLY A 263 9.68 -3.33 22.87
C GLY A 263 10.16 -3.64 21.44
N ASP A 264 9.29 -4.00 20.50
CA ASP A 264 9.68 -3.95 19.07
C ASP A 264 9.91 -2.50 18.64
N VAL A 265 10.68 -2.25 17.58
CA VAL A 265 11.24 -0.91 17.30
C VAL A 265 10.76 -0.39 15.97
N ILE A 266 10.01 0.72 15.99
CA ILE A 266 9.58 1.45 14.78
C ILE A 266 10.76 2.27 14.24
N LEU A 267 10.89 2.30 12.92
CA LEU A 267 11.80 3.17 12.20
C LEU A 267 11.05 4.38 11.61
N TYR A 268 11.55 5.57 11.91
CA TYR A 268 11.10 6.83 11.32
C TYR A 268 12.31 7.51 10.66
N PRO A 269 12.24 7.92 9.38
CA PRO A 269 13.42 8.37 8.64
C PRO A 269 13.88 9.79 8.99
N ARG A 270 15.19 10.02 8.86
CA ARG A 270 15.79 11.35 8.75
C ARG A 270 15.56 11.86 7.32
N LEU A 271 15.17 13.13 7.18
CA LEU A 271 15.00 13.76 5.87
C LEU A 271 16.38 13.98 5.22
N ARG A 272 16.67 13.26 4.13
CA ARG A 272 17.94 13.35 3.40
C ARG A 272 18.06 14.58 2.50
N THR A 273 16.93 15.16 2.07
CA THR A 273 16.94 16.28 1.11
C THR A 273 17.45 17.57 1.73
N THR A 274 18.48 18.18 1.12
CA THR A 274 19.00 19.50 1.50
C THR A 274 19.03 20.43 0.29
N LYS A 275 18.54 21.67 0.43
CA LYS A 275 18.58 22.73 -0.59
C LYS A 275 19.12 24.02 0.02
N ASN A 276 20.31 24.45 -0.41
CA ASN A 276 20.92 25.68 0.08
C ASN A 276 20.38 26.92 -0.66
N ILE A 277 19.16 27.34 -0.32
CA ILE A 277 18.63 28.63 -0.79
C ILE A 277 19.43 29.76 -0.12
N LYS A 278 20.01 30.64 -0.94
CA LYS A 278 20.88 31.74 -0.50
C LYS A 278 20.09 33.00 -0.15
N SER A 279 19.04 33.30 -0.89
CA SER A 279 18.27 34.55 -0.76
C SER A 279 16.80 34.42 -1.21
N LEU A 280 16.01 35.46 -0.95
CA LEU A 280 14.61 35.63 -1.39
C LEU A 280 14.36 37.07 -1.84
N ASP A 281 13.52 37.23 -2.86
CA ASP A 281 13.04 38.55 -3.27
C ASP A 281 11.89 39.04 -2.37
N PHE A 282 11.98 40.30 -2.00
CA PHE A 282 11.02 41.02 -1.17
C PHE A 282 10.96 42.48 -1.60
N ASN A 283 9.98 42.82 -2.44
CA ASN A 283 9.74 44.18 -2.96
C ASN A 283 11.03 44.83 -3.47
N GLU A 284 11.60 44.26 -4.54
CA GLU A 284 12.85 44.68 -5.21
C GLU A 284 14.12 44.63 -4.32
N LYS A 285 14.02 44.11 -3.08
CA LYS A 285 15.16 43.90 -2.18
C LYS A 285 15.42 42.42 -1.96
N VAL A 286 16.69 42.04 -2.02
CA VAL A 286 17.15 40.66 -1.82
C VAL A 286 17.43 40.42 -0.33
N ILE A 287 16.63 39.57 0.32
CA ILE A 287 16.87 39.10 1.69
C ILE A 287 17.82 37.91 1.65
N ASN A 288 18.98 37.99 2.30
CA ASN A 288 19.88 36.85 2.45
C ASN A 288 19.38 35.88 3.53
N ILE A 289 19.18 34.60 3.16
CA ILE A 289 18.82 33.52 4.09
C ILE A 289 20.10 33.03 4.77
N ASN A 290 20.54 33.81 5.77
CA ASN A 290 21.67 33.50 6.64
C ASN A 290 21.20 32.98 8.01
N LYS A 291 22.16 32.73 8.92
CA LYS A 291 21.89 32.29 10.30
C LYS A 291 21.02 33.29 11.08
N ASP A 292 21.30 34.58 10.97
CA ASP A 292 20.55 35.66 11.61
C ASP A 292 19.07 35.66 11.21
N PHE A 293 18.78 35.57 9.90
CA PHE A 293 17.42 35.48 9.37
C PHE A 293 16.70 34.24 9.91
N CYS A 294 17.40 33.09 9.95
CA CYS A 294 16.83 31.86 10.49
C CYS A 294 16.48 31.97 11.98
N ARG A 295 17.33 32.63 12.80
CA ARG A 295 17.02 32.91 14.22
C ARG A 295 15.84 33.85 14.38
N LEU A 296 15.75 34.89 13.56
CA LEU A 296 14.61 35.82 13.55
C LEU A 296 13.29 35.13 13.16
N ILE A 297 13.30 34.20 12.20
CA ILE A 297 12.13 33.38 11.88
C ILE A 297 11.78 32.46 13.07
N GLY A 298 12.77 31.91 13.78
CA GLY A 298 12.54 31.19 15.04
C GLY A 298 11.74 32.03 16.05
N TYR A 299 12.22 33.24 16.37
CA TYR A 299 11.50 34.17 17.26
C TYR A 299 10.12 34.57 16.73
N TYR A 300 9.93 34.65 15.40
CA TYR A 300 8.62 34.97 14.84
C TYR A 300 7.63 33.82 15.02
N LEU A 301 8.11 32.58 14.95
CA LEU A 301 7.27 31.39 15.13
C LEU A 301 6.83 31.19 16.58
N SER A 302 7.60 31.66 17.56
CA SER A 302 7.15 31.78 18.95
C SER A 302 6.42 33.10 19.20
N GLU A 303 7.14 34.16 19.55
CA GLU A 303 6.58 35.43 20.06
C GLU A 303 6.05 36.40 18.99
N GLY A 304 6.38 36.16 17.71
CA GLY A 304 6.04 37.07 16.64
C GLY A 304 4.57 37.03 16.21
N TYR A 305 4.03 38.19 15.85
CA TYR A 305 2.74 38.31 15.17
C TYR A 305 2.71 39.55 14.25
N SER A 306 1.74 39.59 13.34
CA SER A 306 1.44 40.81 12.55
C SER A 306 0.16 41.43 13.11
N ASN A 307 0.18 42.74 13.39
CA ASN A 307 -0.95 43.44 13.97
C ASN A 307 -1.85 44.09 12.90
N ASN A 308 -3.07 44.48 13.27
CA ASN A 308 -4.03 45.14 12.37
C ASN A 308 -3.70 46.63 12.09
N ARG A 309 -2.42 47.03 12.18
CA ARG A 309 -1.91 48.40 12.00
C ARG A 309 -0.59 48.40 11.20
N ASP A 310 -0.45 47.49 10.24
CA ASP A 310 0.70 47.35 9.34
C ASP A 310 2.07 47.23 10.06
N ALA A 311 2.12 46.61 11.26
CA ALA A 311 3.37 46.37 11.98
C ALA A 311 3.57 44.90 12.40
N ILE A 312 4.82 44.45 12.30
CA ILE A 312 5.30 43.23 12.94
C ILE A 312 5.51 43.53 14.43
N CYS A 313 4.99 42.66 15.29
CA CYS A 313 5.17 42.70 16.73
C CYS A 313 5.91 41.46 17.23
N PHE A 314 6.61 41.60 18.36
CA PHE A 314 7.10 40.50 19.19
C PHE A 314 6.86 40.87 20.65
N THR A 315 6.41 39.92 21.48
CA THR A 315 6.14 40.12 22.91
C THR A 315 7.07 39.25 23.74
N PHE A 316 7.78 39.80 24.72
CA PHE A 316 8.65 39.03 25.63
C PHE A 316 8.31 39.31 27.09
N ASN A 317 8.73 38.43 28.01
CA ASN A 317 8.70 38.75 29.43
C ASN A 317 9.67 39.90 29.75
N GLU A 318 9.37 40.69 30.78
CA GLU A 318 10.29 41.72 31.28
C GLU A 318 11.68 41.17 31.68
N ASN A 319 11.76 39.89 32.07
CA ASN A 319 12.99 39.21 32.48
C ASN A 319 13.76 38.56 31.31
N GLU A 320 13.32 38.77 30.06
CA GLU A 320 13.87 38.15 28.84
C GLU A 320 14.53 39.20 27.91
N GLU A 321 15.17 40.20 28.51
CA GLU A 321 15.77 41.35 27.83
C GLU A 321 16.83 40.96 26.78
N GLU A 322 17.55 39.86 26.99
CA GLU A 322 18.54 39.29 26.05
C GLU A 322 17.91 39.03 24.67
N TYR A 323 16.74 38.38 24.64
CA TYR A 323 16.04 38.02 23.39
C TYR A 323 15.35 39.24 22.76
N LEU A 324 14.83 40.12 23.60
CA LEU A 324 14.28 41.42 23.20
C LEU A 324 15.36 42.28 22.51
N LEU A 325 16.60 42.27 23.01
CA LEU A 325 17.74 42.96 22.41
C LEU A 325 18.20 42.28 21.11
N ASP A 326 18.27 40.95 21.07
CA ASP A 326 18.63 40.22 19.85
C ASP A 326 17.60 40.46 18.73
N VAL A 327 16.29 40.41 19.01
CA VAL A 327 15.24 40.72 18.02
C VAL A 327 15.36 42.16 17.49
N LYS A 328 15.65 43.16 18.32
CA LYS A 328 15.97 44.53 17.85
C LYS A 328 17.15 44.52 16.88
N ASN A 329 18.24 43.86 17.27
CA ASN A 329 19.47 43.82 16.49
C ASN A 329 19.28 43.08 15.15
N LEU A 330 18.58 41.95 15.15
CA LEU A 330 18.23 41.17 13.95
C LEU A 330 17.34 41.97 13.00
N MET A 331 16.27 42.61 13.49
CA MET A 331 15.36 43.43 12.68
C MET A 331 16.08 44.65 12.07
N TYR A 332 17.00 45.28 12.79
CA TYR A 332 17.82 46.36 12.23
C TYR A 332 18.90 45.85 11.26
N LYS A 333 19.54 44.72 11.55
CA LYS A 333 20.58 44.12 10.69
C LYS A 333 20.01 43.72 9.33
N ILE A 334 18.86 43.03 9.33
CA ILE A 334 18.23 42.43 8.15
C ILE A 334 17.34 43.44 7.41
N PHE A 335 16.44 44.14 8.11
CA PHE A 335 15.40 44.98 7.49
C PHE A 335 15.62 46.50 7.65
N LYS A 336 16.66 46.92 8.39
CA LYS A 336 16.93 48.34 8.75
C LYS A 336 15.80 49.01 9.54
N LEU A 337 14.90 48.23 10.13
CA LEU A 337 13.78 48.73 10.94
C LEU A 337 14.20 48.91 12.40
N LYS A 338 13.91 50.07 12.98
CA LYS A 338 14.05 50.34 14.43
C LYS A 338 12.74 50.02 15.14
N SER A 339 12.81 49.40 16.33
CA SER A 339 11.64 49.11 17.16
C SER A 339 11.07 50.37 17.82
N LYS A 340 9.74 50.49 17.90
CA LYS A 340 9.09 51.28 18.96
C LYS A 340 8.68 50.33 20.10
N LYS A 341 8.81 50.76 21.37
CA LYS A 341 8.29 50.01 22.52
C LYS A 341 6.76 50.12 22.52
N GLY A 342 6.05 49.00 22.65
CA GLY A 342 4.60 48.96 22.75
C GLY A 342 4.08 49.22 24.18
N LYS A 343 2.80 48.93 24.42
CA LYS A 343 2.21 49.00 25.77
C LYS A 343 2.68 47.79 26.58
N SER A 344 3.33 48.01 27.73
CA SER A 344 3.63 46.92 28.66
C SER A 344 2.35 46.47 29.37
N HIS A 345 1.94 45.22 29.14
CA HIS A 345 0.72 44.65 29.71
C HIS A 345 1.04 43.77 30.92
N GLY A 346 1.39 44.41 32.04
CA GLY A 346 1.99 43.74 33.20
C GLY A 346 3.45 43.38 32.91
N LYS A 347 3.89 42.18 33.32
CA LYS A 347 5.28 41.68 33.16
C LYS A 347 5.71 41.35 31.71
N SER A 348 5.14 42.04 30.72
CA SER A 348 5.39 41.81 29.29
C SER A 348 5.78 43.11 28.58
N THR A 349 6.66 43.02 27.59
CA THR A 349 7.08 44.15 26.75
C THR A 349 6.95 43.79 25.27
N ASP A 350 6.22 44.63 24.55
CA ASP A 350 6.07 44.56 23.10
C ASP A 350 7.17 45.35 22.38
N LEU A 351 7.72 44.77 21.31
CA LEU A 351 8.46 45.45 20.26
C LEU A 351 7.57 45.60 19.03
N ILE A 352 7.47 46.81 18.47
CA ILE A 352 6.63 47.11 17.31
C ILE A 352 7.49 47.67 16.16
N PHE A 353 7.41 47.03 14.99
CA PHE A 353 8.16 47.39 13.78
C PHE A 353 7.18 47.64 12.62
N TYR A 354 6.94 48.91 12.31
CA TYR A 354 5.98 49.33 11.27
C TYR A 354 6.53 49.04 9.87
N SER A 355 5.86 48.15 9.11
CA SER A 355 6.10 47.88 7.69
C SER A 355 4.98 47.01 7.11
N LYS A 356 4.06 47.63 6.37
CA LYS A 356 2.96 46.97 5.63
C LYS A 356 3.44 45.84 4.73
N ASN A 357 4.58 46.06 4.05
CA ASN A 357 5.18 45.07 3.16
C ASN A 357 5.73 43.88 3.95
N LEU A 358 6.35 44.11 5.10
CA LEU A 358 6.89 43.04 5.93
C LEU A 358 5.79 42.18 6.56
N CYS A 359 4.67 42.80 6.99
CA CYS A 359 3.46 42.07 7.41
C CYS A 359 2.99 41.13 6.29
N LYS A 360 2.78 41.65 5.06
CA LYS A 360 2.42 40.82 3.91
C LYS A 360 3.43 39.70 3.62
N PHE A 361 4.74 39.94 3.79
CA PHE A 361 5.78 38.92 3.57
C PHE A 361 5.68 37.78 4.60
N PHE A 362 5.55 38.12 5.89
CA PHE A 362 5.47 37.14 6.97
C PHE A 362 4.12 36.41 6.96
N GLU A 363 3.01 37.14 6.80
CA GLU A 363 1.66 36.55 6.75
C GLU A 363 1.50 35.53 5.63
N LYS A 364 2.02 35.84 4.42
CA LYS A 364 1.98 34.92 3.26
C LYS A 364 2.88 33.68 3.39
N ARG A 365 3.80 33.65 4.37
CA ARG A 365 4.83 32.59 4.48
C ARG A 365 4.78 31.76 5.75
N PHE A 366 4.31 32.32 6.86
CA PHE A 366 4.41 31.69 8.18
C PHE A 366 3.05 31.36 8.84
N TYR A 367 1.95 31.44 8.08
CA TYR A 367 0.64 30.92 8.48
C TYR A 367 0.05 30.04 7.37
N SER A 368 -0.72 29.03 7.76
CA SER A 368 -1.46 28.13 6.87
C SER A 368 -2.94 28.56 6.79
N GLY A 369 -3.47 28.69 5.57
CA GLY A 369 -4.84 29.14 5.33
C GLY A 369 -5.08 30.64 5.57
N GLN A 370 -6.35 31.01 5.79
CA GLN A 370 -6.79 32.41 5.87
C GLN A 370 -6.80 33.01 7.28
N LYS A 371 -6.75 32.19 8.33
CA LYS A 371 -6.74 32.68 9.72
C LYS A 371 -5.29 32.93 10.15
N ARG A 372 -5.03 34.06 10.83
CA ARG A 372 -3.71 34.47 11.30
C ARG A 372 -3.65 34.33 12.83
N ASN A 373 -3.24 33.17 13.34
CA ASN A 373 -3.21 32.87 14.78
C ASN A 373 -2.15 31.81 15.15
N ALA A 374 -2.03 31.46 16.43
CA ALA A 374 -1.04 30.48 16.91
C ALA A 374 -1.21 29.07 16.32
N THR A 375 -2.45 28.60 16.10
CA THR A 375 -2.72 27.25 15.58
C THR A 375 -2.40 27.09 14.08
N THR A 376 -2.34 28.21 13.35
CA THR A 376 -2.04 28.25 11.91
C THR A 376 -0.57 28.51 11.60
N LYS A 377 0.27 28.89 12.58
CA LYS A 377 1.71 29.13 12.36
C LYS A 377 2.39 27.93 11.70
N THR A 378 3.30 28.19 10.76
CA THR A 378 4.00 27.14 9.97
C THR A 378 5.34 27.66 9.43
N LEU A 379 6.24 26.75 9.07
CA LEU A 379 7.41 27.01 8.24
C LEU A 379 7.12 26.68 6.76
N PRO A 380 7.59 27.48 5.79
CA PRO A 380 7.66 27.05 4.40
C PRO A 380 8.48 25.77 4.24
N HIS A 381 8.03 24.85 3.38
CA HIS A 381 8.70 23.55 3.17
C HIS A 381 10.21 23.65 2.87
N TRP A 382 10.61 24.63 2.05
CA TRP A 382 12.02 24.86 1.73
C TRP A 382 12.89 25.21 2.94
N MET A 383 12.31 25.70 4.05
CA MET A 383 13.02 25.89 5.33
C MET A 383 13.29 24.57 6.06
N ILE A 384 12.46 23.55 5.83
CA ILE A 384 12.65 22.17 6.33
C ILE A 384 13.75 21.43 5.54
N GLU A 385 14.01 21.87 4.31
CA GLU A 385 15.11 21.40 3.46
C GLU A 385 16.39 22.25 3.57
N LEU A 386 16.43 23.34 4.35
CA LEU A 386 17.67 24.13 4.50
C LEU A 386 18.82 23.30 5.12
N PRO A 387 20.09 23.69 4.89
CA PRO A 387 21.24 23.15 5.60
C PRO A 387 21.11 23.25 7.13
N ILE A 388 21.61 22.24 7.85
CA ILE A 388 21.40 22.05 9.30
C ILE A 388 21.94 23.22 10.14
N GLU A 389 23.02 23.87 9.70
CA GLU A 389 23.62 25.05 10.34
C GLU A 389 22.78 26.32 10.20
N LYS A 390 21.74 26.32 9.35
CA LYS A 390 20.67 27.32 9.34
C LYS A 390 19.49 26.87 10.20
N GLN A 391 19.12 25.58 10.14
CA GLN A 391 17.98 25.04 10.89
C GLN A 391 18.15 25.09 12.40
N VAL A 392 19.39 24.91 12.89
CA VAL A 392 19.72 25.03 14.32
C VAL A 392 19.38 26.41 14.89
N GLU A 393 19.52 27.48 14.09
CA GLU A 393 19.18 28.84 14.52
C GLU A 393 17.66 29.08 14.54
N ILE A 394 16.89 28.43 13.65
CA ILE A 394 15.41 28.41 13.72
C ILE A 394 14.97 27.77 15.04
N LEU A 395 15.53 26.59 15.37
CA LEU A 395 15.24 25.87 16.59
C LEU A 395 15.58 26.71 17.84
N LYS A 396 16.73 27.38 17.86
CA LYS A 396 17.13 28.31 18.92
C LYS A 396 16.11 29.44 19.11
N GLY A 397 15.83 30.22 18.07
CA GLY A 397 14.92 31.38 18.17
C GLY A 397 13.51 30.99 18.64
N TRP A 398 12.99 29.85 18.15
CA TRP A 398 11.70 29.32 18.59
C TRP A 398 11.75 28.86 20.06
N TRP A 399 12.84 28.22 20.49
CA TRP A 399 13.04 27.74 21.86
C TRP A 399 13.31 28.85 22.88
N TYR A 400 13.90 29.98 22.48
CA TYR A 400 14.17 31.09 23.42
C TYR A 400 12.87 31.75 23.91
N GLY A 401 11.88 31.94 23.03
CA GLY A 401 10.52 32.35 23.39
C GLY A 401 9.72 31.21 24.04
N ASP A 402 8.99 30.46 23.23
CA ASP A 402 8.03 29.41 23.64
C ASP A 402 8.64 28.20 24.37
N LYS A 403 9.98 28.06 24.45
CA LYS A 403 10.66 26.93 25.14
C LYS A 403 10.21 25.55 24.65
N GLY A 404 9.81 25.47 23.38
CA GLY A 404 9.38 24.26 22.68
C GLY A 404 7.87 23.97 22.71
N TYR A 405 7.03 24.95 23.06
CA TYR A 405 5.57 24.88 22.96
C TYR A 405 5.05 25.46 21.62
N THR A 406 3.91 24.98 21.13
CA THR A 406 3.11 25.65 20.09
C THR A 406 1.72 25.02 19.97
N SER A 407 0.69 25.82 19.65
CA SER A 407 -0.65 25.32 19.34
C SER A 407 -0.80 24.85 17.88
N SER A 408 0.25 24.91 17.05
CA SER A 408 0.24 24.42 15.68
C SER A 408 0.82 23.00 15.57
N ARG A 409 -0.04 22.04 15.25
CA ARG A 409 0.35 20.63 14.97
C ARG A 409 1.33 20.53 13.79
N LEU A 410 1.16 21.38 12.78
CA LEU A 410 2.05 21.42 11.61
C LEU A 410 3.45 21.93 12.01
N LEU A 411 3.53 23.04 12.75
CA LEU A 411 4.78 23.59 13.24
C LEU A 411 5.51 22.63 14.19
N MET A 412 4.78 21.98 15.09
CA MET A 412 5.32 20.95 15.98
C MET A 412 6.00 19.82 15.20
N ASN A 413 5.37 19.32 14.14
CA ASN A 413 5.97 18.28 13.29
C ASN A 413 7.15 18.78 12.42
N GLN A 414 7.13 20.04 12.01
CA GLN A 414 8.25 20.68 11.30
C GLN A 414 9.47 20.84 12.21
N MET A 415 9.27 21.32 13.45
CA MET A 415 10.31 21.40 14.47
C MET A 415 10.81 20.01 14.88
N LYS A 416 9.93 19.00 14.94
CA LYS A 416 10.30 17.60 15.16
C LYS A 416 11.27 17.12 14.08
N ASN A 417 10.94 17.36 12.81
CA ASN A 417 11.81 17.00 11.69
C ASN A 417 13.15 17.76 11.73
N ILE A 418 13.18 19.03 12.13
CA ILE A 418 14.43 19.79 12.35
C ILE A 418 15.28 19.15 13.46
N CYS A 419 14.70 18.84 14.63
CA CYS A 419 15.41 18.14 15.70
C CYS A 419 15.99 16.79 15.23
N ILE A 420 15.21 16.01 14.48
CA ILE A 420 15.64 14.70 13.93
C ILE A 420 16.80 14.85 12.94
N ARG A 421 16.80 15.90 12.09
CA ARG A 421 17.95 16.19 11.22
C ARG A 421 19.19 16.56 12.03
N LEU A 422 19.03 17.32 13.12
CA LEU A 422 20.10 17.72 14.07
C LEU A 422 20.55 16.60 15.03
N GLY A 423 20.04 15.37 14.90
CA GLY A 423 20.41 14.24 15.78
C GLY A 423 19.82 14.31 17.19
N ILE A 424 18.70 15.02 17.35
CA ILE A 424 17.97 15.22 18.60
C ILE A 424 16.60 14.54 18.47
N ILE A 425 16.28 13.58 19.34
CA ILE A 425 14.92 13.00 19.39
C ILE A 425 14.09 13.77 20.44
N PRO A 426 13.04 14.51 20.04
CA PRO A 426 12.17 15.22 20.97
C PRO A 426 11.10 14.28 21.54
N SER A 427 10.83 14.40 22.84
CA SER A 427 9.69 13.75 23.50
C SER A 427 8.46 14.66 23.42
N ILE A 428 7.60 14.41 22.44
CA ILE A 428 6.40 15.22 22.16
C ILE A 428 5.26 14.81 23.09
N ARG A 429 4.56 15.81 23.63
CA ARG A 429 3.27 15.66 24.32
C ARG A 429 2.27 16.70 23.81
N ILE A 430 0.99 16.46 24.07
CA ILE A 430 -0.08 17.46 23.95
C ILE A 430 -0.58 17.76 25.37
N ASP A 431 -0.87 19.02 25.64
CA ASP A 431 -1.85 19.43 26.64
C ASP A 431 -3.19 19.65 25.92
N SER A 432 -4.09 18.67 26.01
CA SER A 432 -5.32 18.68 25.20
C SER A 432 -6.32 19.71 25.75
N LEU A 433 -7.09 20.35 24.86
CA LEU A 433 -8.04 21.40 25.24
C LEU A 433 -9.06 20.89 26.28
N ASP A 434 -9.47 19.63 26.20
CA ASP A 434 -10.45 19.05 27.12
C ASP A 434 -9.84 18.57 28.44
N GLU A 435 -8.58 18.14 28.47
CA GLU A 435 -7.86 17.99 29.75
C GLU A 435 -7.64 19.34 30.43
N HIS A 436 -7.24 20.36 29.66
CA HIS A 436 -7.00 21.70 30.17
C HIS A 436 -8.28 22.30 30.79
N LYS A 437 -9.44 22.12 30.14
CA LYS A 437 -10.76 22.45 30.73
C LYS A 437 -11.02 21.66 32.02
N LYS A 438 -10.77 20.34 32.03
CA LYS A 438 -11.00 19.46 33.20
C LYS A 438 -10.13 19.81 34.40
N ARG A 439 -8.92 20.35 34.20
CA ARG A 439 -8.03 20.82 35.29
C ARG A 439 -8.46 22.16 35.90
N GLY A 440 -9.47 22.82 35.32
CA GLY A 440 -10.12 23.99 35.90
C GLY A 440 -9.46 25.33 35.57
N LYS A 441 -9.90 26.39 36.26
CA LYS A 441 -9.55 27.78 35.95
C LYS A 441 -8.14 28.13 36.41
N HIS A 442 -7.16 28.06 35.51
CA HIS A 442 -5.83 28.62 35.73
C HIS A 442 -5.89 30.16 35.82
N LYS A 443 -5.95 30.69 37.06
CA LYS A 443 -5.74 32.12 37.34
C LYS A 443 -4.25 32.39 37.53
N ILE A 444 -3.70 33.36 36.79
CA ILE A 444 -2.39 33.96 37.09
C ILE A 444 -2.64 35.42 37.50
N GLY A 445 -2.60 35.65 38.82
CA GLY A 445 -3.13 36.88 39.42
C GLY A 445 -4.59 37.08 39.03
N ASN A 446 -4.93 38.29 38.57
CA ASN A 446 -6.28 38.65 38.15
C ASN A 446 -6.65 38.18 36.73
N ARG A 447 -5.78 37.42 36.03
CA ARG A 447 -6.04 36.92 34.67
C ARG A 447 -6.53 35.48 34.67
N GLU A 448 -7.73 35.26 34.16
CA GLU A 448 -8.27 33.93 33.86
C GLU A 448 -7.70 33.45 32.52
N ILE A 449 -6.86 32.40 32.54
CA ILE A 449 -6.31 31.79 31.33
C ILE A 449 -7.33 30.83 30.73
N LYS A 450 -7.55 30.94 29.42
CA LYS A 450 -8.42 30.08 28.63
C LYS A 450 -7.64 29.51 27.45
N ALA A 451 -7.36 28.21 27.48
CA ALA A 451 -6.96 27.50 26.28
C ALA A 451 -8.09 27.57 25.23
N THR A 452 -7.72 27.70 23.96
CA THR A 452 -8.65 27.79 22.81
C THR A 452 -8.40 26.69 21.76
N ALA A 453 -7.32 25.93 21.92
CA ALA A 453 -6.92 24.79 21.10
C ALA A 453 -5.99 23.88 21.92
N ASP A 454 -5.69 22.70 21.41
CA ASP A 454 -4.63 21.83 21.92
C ASP A 454 -3.27 22.54 21.88
N ASN A 455 -2.42 22.32 22.89
CA ASN A 455 -1.07 22.86 22.94
C ASN A 455 -0.02 21.75 22.91
N TYR A 456 0.85 21.76 21.91
CA TYR A 456 1.85 20.71 21.69
C TYR A 456 3.19 21.16 22.29
N PHE A 457 3.96 20.27 22.93
CA PHE A 457 5.25 20.65 23.49
C PHE A 457 6.32 19.56 23.54
N PHE A 458 7.58 19.99 23.42
CA PHE A 458 8.77 19.16 23.61
C PHE A 458 9.10 18.98 25.10
N SER A 459 8.39 18.06 25.76
CA SER A 459 8.58 17.70 27.18
C SER A 459 10.01 17.26 27.54
N ASN A 460 10.81 16.81 26.56
CA ASN A 460 12.24 16.55 26.71
C ASN A 460 12.95 16.57 25.35
N LEU A 461 14.24 16.91 25.32
CA LEU A 461 15.12 16.72 24.15
C LEU A 461 16.18 15.67 24.46
N SER A 462 16.43 14.75 23.52
CA SER A 462 17.47 13.70 23.63
C SER A 462 18.51 13.85 22.55
N PHE A 463 19.61 14.54 22.88
CA PHE A 463 20.76 14.83 22.03
C PHE A 463 21.64 13.60 21.81
N PHE A 464 21.48 12.89 20.69
CA PHE A 464 22.39 11.80 20.30
C PHE A 464 23.62 12.38 19.61
N GLU A 465 23.42 13.33 18.72
CA GLU A 465 24.44 14.27 18.24
C GLU A 465 24.31 15.61 19.01
N ASP A 466 25.38 16.39 19.05
CA ASP A 466 25.36 17.82 19.46
C ASP A 466 26.40 18.63 18.67
N SER A 467 26.35 18.50 17.34
CA SER A 467 27.31 19.08 16.38
C SER A 467 27.36 20.62 16.38
N PHE A 468 26.51 21.28 17.17
CA PHE A 468 26.43 22.74 17.32
C PHE A 468 26.62 23.21 18.77
N ASN A 469 27.06 22.32 19.68
CA ASN A 469 27.27 22.59 21.11
C ASN A 469 26.06 23.22 21.82
N LEU A 470 24.83 22.85 21.42
CA LEU A 470 23.60 23.32 22.04
C LEU A 470 23.56 22.98 23.53
N LEU A 471 24.15 21.89 23.99
CA LEU A 471 24.19 21.56 25.42
C LEU A 471 25.01 22.56 26.26
N ASN A 472 25.77 23.47 25.65
CA ASN A 472 26.43 24.60 26.34
C ASN A 472 25.58 25.87 26.39
N ASP A 473 24.52 25.96 25.60
CA ASP A 473 23.52 27.03 25.69
C ASP A 473 22.71 26.92 27.00
N ARG A 474 22.48 28.06 27.66
CA ARG A 474 21.76 28.17 28.95
C ARG A 474 20.42 27.42 28.92
N CYS A 475 19.65 27.53 27.85
CA CYS A 475 18.28 27.02 27.72
C CYS A 475 18.20 25.51 27.43
N PHE A 476 19.29 24.92 26.94
CA PHE A 476 19.40 23.50 26.57
C PHE A 476 20.31 22.69 27.52
N SER A 477 21.18 23.36 28.29
CA SER A 477 22.08 22.77 29.30
C SER A 477 21.42 21.74 30.21
N LYS A 478 20.15 21.97 30.60
CA LYS A 478 19.26 21.09 31.38
C LYS A 478 19.06 19.68 30.80
N PHE A 479 19.46 19.41 29.56
CA PHE A 479 19.38 18.10 28.92
C PHE A 479 20.66 17.25 28.99
N LYS A 480 21.80 17.81 29.46
CA LYS A 480 23.12 17.15 29.49
C LYS A 480 23.12 15.76 30.15
N THR A 481 22.41 15.58 31.26
CA THR A 481 22.56 14.42 32.16
C THR A 481 21.79 13.16 31.75
N LYS A 482 20.80 13.26 30.85
CA LYS A 482 19.82 12.18 30.59
C LYS A 482 20.32 11.08 29.63
N ARG A 483 21.58 10.63 29.74
CA ARG A 483 22.14 9.55 28.90
C ARG A 483 21.65 8.15 29.31
N LYS A 484 21.54 7.85 30.60
CA LYS A 484 21.16 6.50 31.11
C LYS A 484 19.71 6.09 30.80
N THR A 485 18.82 7.05 30.57
CA THR A 485 17.35 6.84 30.38
C THR A 485 16.90 6.93 28.92
N ARG A 486 17.81 6.81 27.95
CA ARG A 486 17.46 6.79 26.52
C ARG A 486 16.95 5.42 26.13
N HIS A 487 15.73 5.35 25.59
CA HIS A 487 15.10 4.12 25.13
C HIS A 487 15.43 3.82 23.66
N GLY A 488 15.38 4.85 22.82
CA GLY A 488 15.68 4.78 21.38
C GLY A 488 17.11 5.17 21.03
N TRP A 489 17.42 5.16 19.75
CA TRP A 489 18.70 5.57 19.17
C TRP A 489 18.52 6.15 17.75
N ILE A 490 19.62 6.47 17.09
CA ILE A 490 19.64 7.11 15.76
C ILE A 490 20.84 6.57 14.95
N ASP A 491 20.72 6.59 13.62
CA ASP A 491 21.86 6.51 12.68
C ASP A 491 21.72 7.61 11.60
N GLU A 492 22.49 7.56 10.51
CA GLU A 492 22.41 8.52 9.40
C GLU A 492 21.01 8.59 8.74
N ASN A 493 20.22 7.54 8.85
CA ASN A 493 19.04 7.28 8.03
C ASN A 493 17.74 7.27 8.83
N TYR A 494 17.76 6.82 10.08
CA TYR A 494 16.57 6.57 10.89
C TYR A 494 16.77 6.97 12.36
N ILE A 495 15.66 7.40 12.99
CA ILE A 495 15.49 7.26 14.43
C ILE A 495 14.78 5.95 14.73
N TYR A 496 15.23 5.29 15.79
CA TYR A 496 14.78 3.97 16.23
C TYR A 496 13.99 4.13 17.52
N LEU A 497 12.70 3.79 17.47
CA LEU A 497 11.71 4.13 18.47
C LEU A 497 11.05 2.86 19.01
N PRO A 498 11.53 2.31 20.16
CA PRO A 498 10.88 1.14 20.75
C PRO A 498 9.43 1.44 21.11
N ILE A 499 8.56 0.47 20.91
CA ILE A 499 7.15 0.54 21.27
C ILE A 499 7.04 0.55 22.80
N ARG A 500 6.31 1.55 23.32
CA ARG A 500 6.09 1.75 24.76
C ARG A 500 4.75 1.18 25.20
N ASN A 501 3.70 1.39 24.41
CA ASN A 501 2.37 0.89 24.66
C ASN A 501 1.69 0.49 23.34
N ILE A 502 0.75 -0.43 23.43
CA ILE A 502 -0.15 -0.81 22.33
C ILE A 502 -1.56 -0.76 22.88
N GLU A 503 -2.39 0.11 22.30
CA GLU A 503 -3.80 0.25 22.68
C GLU A 503 -4.66 -0.33 21.56
N THR A 504 -5.73 -1.06 21.91
CA THR A 504 -6.70 -1.60 20.95
C THR A 504 -8.09 -1.07 21.31
N GLU A 505 -8.83 -0.60 20.31
CA GLU A 505 -10.20 -0.08 20.46
C GLU A 505 -11.06 -0.52 19.27
N SER A 506 -12.38 -0.53 19.43
CA SER A 506 -13.31 -0.76 18.31
C SER A 506 -13.53 0.53 17.52
N TYR A 507 -13.46 0.45 16.19
CA TYR A 507 -13.63 1.57 15.27
C TYR A 507 -14.55 1.18 14.10
N ASN A 508 -15.51 2.05 13.79
CA ASN A 508 -16.38 1.92 12.62
C ASN A 508 -16.37 3.25 11.86
N GLY A 509 -16.04 3.21 10.57
CA GLY A 509 -15.90 4.39 9.73
C GLY A 509 -15.18 4.08 8.42
N GLU A 510 -14.67 5.11 7.75
CA GLU A 510 -13.97 4.95 6.47
C GLU A 510 -12.47 4.76 6.66
N VAL A 511 -11.81 4.15 5.70
CA VAL A 511 -10.43 3.70 5.79
C VAL A 511 -9.76 3.80 4.40
N TYR A 512 -8.61 4.46 4.28
CA TYR A 512 -8.07 4.96 3.02
C TYR A 512 -6.98 4.03 2.40
N ASN A 513 -5.90 4.61 1.88
CA ASN A 513 -4.55 4.08 1.61
C ASN A 513 -3.97 4.89 0.43
N LEU A 514 -2.65 4.88 0.24
CA LEU A 514 -2.00 5.49 -0.93
C LEU A 514 -1.39 4.44 -1.86
N GLU A 515 -1.10 4.88 -3.07
CA GLU A 515 -0.09 4.31 -3.95
C GLU A 515 1.01 5.35 -4.13
N VAL A 516 2.29 4.99 -3.94
CA VAL A 516 3.40 5.95 -3.87
C VAL A 516 4.54 5.48 -4.75
N GLU A 517 4.97 6.37 -5.65
CA GLU A 517 6.01 6.13 -6.65
C GLU A 517 7.32 5.55 -6.06
N GLU A 518 7.87 4.52 -6.71
CA GLU A 518 9.06 3.73 -6.33
C GLU A 518 8.98 3.00 -4.98
N ASP A 519 8.60 3.70 -3.90
CA ASP A 519 8.80 3.23 -2.52
C ASP A 519 7.57 2.57 -1.90
N ASN A 520 6.41 2.63 -2.55
CA ASN A 520 5.15 2.04 -2.11
C ASN A 520 4.81 2.24 -0.61
N SER A 521 5.17 3.41 -0.07
CA SER A 521 5.11 3.68 1.37
C SER A 521 5.09 5.18 1.66
N TYR A 522 4.62 5.53 2.85
CA TYR A 522 4.48 6.91 3.30
C TYR A 522 4.72 7.02 4.81
N VAL A 523 5.10 8.21 5.26
CA VAL A 523 5.45 8.51 6.65
C VAL A 523 4.31 9.30 7.29
N SER A 524 3.68 8.70 8.30
CA SER A 524 2.76 9.40 9.22
C SER A 524 3.54 10.28 10.20
N GLU A 525 2.86 11.06 11.04
CA GLU A 525 3.51 11.84 12.10
C GLU A 525 4.42 11.01 13.04
N PHE A 526 4.19 9.70 13.19
CA PHE A 526 4.84 8.90 14.24
C PHE A 526 5.53 7.61 13.74
N ALA A 527 5.25 7.16 12.51
CA ALA A 527 5.84 5.95 11.95
C ALA A 527 5.81 5.92 10.40
N SER A 528 6.71 5.13 9.81
CA SER A 528 6.69 4.79 8.38
C SER A 528 5.78 3.58 8.13
N VAL A 529 4.96 3.62 7.09
CA VAL A 529 3.99 2.55 6.75
C VAL A 529 3.94 2.27 5.24
N HIS A 530 3.51 1.07 4.83
CA HIS A 530 3.51 0.61 3.43
C HIS A 530 2.10 0.44 2.85
N ASN A 531 1.97 0.60 1.53
CA ASN A 531 0.74 0.36 0.79
C ASN A 531 0.18 -1.06 1.02
N CYS A 532 -1.12 -1.23 0.86
CA CYS A 532 -1.73 -2.55 0.64
C CYS A 532 -1.63 -2.92 -0.85
N TRP A 533 -1.07 -4.10 -1.19
CA TRP A 533 -0.79 -4.50 -2.57
C TRP A 533 -1.34 -5.91 -2.88
N THR A 534 -1.79 -6.13 -4.11
CA THR A 534 -2.16 -7.45 -4.69
C THR A 534 -0.90 -8.27 -5.01
N PRO A 535 -0.97 -9.62 -5.05
CA PRO A 535 -2.13 -10.51 -4.97
C PRO A 535 -2.22 -11.14 -3.57
N TRP A 536 -1.85 -10.41 -2.52
CA TRP A 536 -1.77 -10.93 -1.14
C TRP A 536 -3.14 -11.27 -0.53
N PHE A 537 -4.18 -11.38 -1.35
CA PHE A 537 -5.53 -10.98 -1.00
C PHE A 537 -6.57 -12.12 -1.12
N SER A 538 -6.27 -13.22 -1.81
CA SER A 538 -7.12 -14.42 -1.88
C SER A 538 -7.26 -15.11 -0.51
N LEU A 539 -8.03 -16.21 -0.42
CA LEU A 539 -8.44 -16.82 0.85
C LEU A 539 -7.26 -17.12 1.78
N PHE A 540 -6.17 -17.66 1.24
CA PHE A 540 -4.91 -17.94 1.96
C PHE A 540 -3.80 -16.91 1.71
N GLY A 541 -4.10 -15.84 0.97
CA GLY A 541 -3.17 -14.78 0.62
C GLY A 541 -2.58 -14.08 1.85
N SER A 542 -1.33 -13.63 1.74
CA SER A 542 -0.50 -13.14 2.85
C SER A 542 -0.98 -11.86 3.57
N LYS A 543 -2.12 -11.28 3.18
CA LYS A 543 -2.85 -10.30 3.99
C LYS A 543 -4.15 -10.84 4.57
N SER A 544 -4.82 -11.83 3.97
CA SER A 544 -6.11 -12.35 4.48
C SER A 544 -5.95 -12.80 5.94
N GLY A 545 -4.77 -13.38 6.20
CA GLY A 545 -4.36 -13.90 7.49
C GLY A 545 -5.31 -15.00 7.97
N PHE A 546 -6.01 -15.67 7.06
CA PHE A 546 -6.75 -16.89 7.35
C PHE A 546 -5.80 -18.07 7.14
N ASP A 547 -5.80 -18.95 8.14
CA ASP A 547 -4.99 -20.16 8.14
C ASP A 547 -5.87 -21.41 7.84
N THR A 548 -7.20 -21.24 7.82
CA THR A 548 -8.23 -22.23 7.38
C THR A 548 -9.41 -21.53 6.68
N VAL A 549 -10.26 -22.28 5.96
CA VAL A 549 -11.52 -21.77 5.37
C VAL A 549 -12.56 -21.48 6.46
N GLU A 550 -12.53 -22.30 7.51
CA GLU A 550 -13.44 -22.31 8.64
C GLU A 550 -13.32 -21.04 9.50
N GLU A 551 -12.11 -20.49 9.66
CA GLU A 551 -11.93 -19.17 10.28
C GLU A 551 -12.65 -18.06 9.51
N CYS A 552 -12.71 -18.16 8.18
CA CYS A 552 -13.28 -17.15 7.29
C CYS A 552 -14.81 -17.19 7.31
N PHE A 553 -15.38 -18.33 6.92
CA PHE A 553 -16.81 -18.47 6.72
C PHE A 553 -17.57 -19.03 7.92
N GLN A 554 -16.87 -19.45 8.99
CA GLN A 554 -17.47 -19.91 10.25
C GLN A 554 -18.52 -21.01 10.03
N ASP A 555 -19.72 -20.90 10.61
CA ASP A 555 -20.80 -21.86 10.39
C ASP A 555 -21.31 -21.86 8.94
N GLN A 556 -21.09 -20.78 8.18
CA GLN A 556 -21.46 -20.66 6.77
C GLN A 556 -20.44 -21.35 5.83
N THR A 557 -19.35 -21.91 6.35
CA THR A 557 -18.39 -22.72 5.56
C THR A 557 -19.06 -23.90 4.84
N LYS A 558 -20.18 -24.41 5.39
CA LYS A 558 -21.07 -25.42 4.78
C LYS A 558 -21.69 -25.02 3.42
N HIS A 559 -21.52 -23.76 3.01
CA HIS A 559 -22.07 -23.18 1.79
C HIS A 559 -21.02 -22.77 0.75
N ILE A 560 -19.73 -23.06 1.01
CA ILE A 560 -18.61 -22.84 0.10
C ILE A 560 -18.22 -24.19 -0.50
N PHE A 561 -18.38 -24.36 -1.81
CA PHE A 561 -18.12 -25.63 -2.47
C PHE A 561 -16.87 -25.61 -3.36
N ALA A 562 -16.55 -24.44 -3.94
CA ALA A 562 -15.38 -24.24 -4.79
C ALA A 562 -14.42 -23.18 -4.22
N LEU A 563 -13.14 -23.31 -4.55
CA LEU A 563 -12.07 -22.34 -4.27
C LEU A 563 -11.27 -22.06 -5.55
N GLU A 564 -11.01 -20.80 -5.85
CA GLU A 564 -10.18 -20.39 -7.00
C GLU A 564 -8.69 -20.49 -6.68
N THR A 565 -7.92 -21.14 -7.55
CA THR A 565 -6.44 -21.25 -7.47
C THR A 565 -5.75 -19.96 -7.92
N GLY A 566 -6.08 -19.51 -9.13
CA GLY A 566 -5.69 -18.27 -9.80
C GLY A 566 -4.18 -18.07 -10.01
N LEU A 567 -3.76 -17.92 -11.27
CA LEU A 567 -2.56 -17.31 -11.90
C LEU A 567 -1.18 -17.32 -11.20
N SER A 568 -1.00 -17.88 -10.01
CA SER A 568 0.25 -17.94 -9.23
C SER A 568 0.24 -19.09 -8.21
N SER A 569 -0.88 -19.81 -8.07
CA SER A 569 -0.94 -21.17 -7.51
C SER A 569 -1.68 -22.10 -8.47
N ASP A 570 -1.38 -23.40 -8.42
CA ASP A 570 -2.06 -24.45 -9.18
C ASP A 570 -2.68 -25.51 -8.24
N PRO A 571 -3.42 -26.50 -8.75
CA PRO A 571 -3.97 -27.57 -7.92
C PRO A 571 -2.88 -28.41 -7.22
N ALA A 572 -1.70 -28.61 -7.81
CA ALA A 572 -0.61 -29.35 -7.15
C ALA A 572 -0.09 -28.65 -5.89
N MET A 573 0.05 -27.33 -5.94
CA MET A 573 0.38 -26.49 -4.78
C MET A 573 -0.70 -26.58 -3.71
N ASN A 574 -1.98 -26.52 -4.09
CA ASN A 574 -3.10 -26.52 -3.15
C ASN A 574 -3.41 -27.89 -2.55
N TRP A 575 -3.15 -29.00 -3.26
CA TRP A 575 -3.27 -30.38 -2.72
C TRP A 575 -2.36 -30.65 -1.52
N ARG A 576 -1.35 -29.80 -1.30
CA ARG A 576 -0.43 -29.89 -0.15
C ARG A 576 -1.06 -29.48 1.18
N LEU A 577 -2.29 -28.96 1.17
CA LEU A 577 -3.06 -28.55 2.35
C LEU A 577 -4.28 -29.47 2.48
N SER A 578 -4.26 -30.42 3.43
CA SER A 578 -5.33 -31.43 3.57
C SER A 578 -6.72 -30.86 3.88
N SER A 579 -6.78 -29.67 4.50
CA SER A 579 -8.02 -28.93 4.75
C SER A 579 -8.77 -28.57 3.46
N LEU A 580 -8.10 -28.55 2.31
CA LEU A 580 -8.67 -28.22 1.01
C LEU A 580 -9.26 -29.43 0.26
N ASP A 581 -9.01 -30.66 0.72
CA ASP A 581 -9.44 -31.89 0.03
C ASP A 581 -10.95 -31.99 -0.20
N LYS A 582 -11.77 -31.29 0.60
CA LYS A 582 -13.24 -31.30 0.48
C LYS A 582 -13.84 -30.26 -0.46
N TYR A 583 -13.06 -29.29 -0.97
CA TYR A 583 -13.54 -28.28 -1.91
C TYR A 583 -13.12 -28.62 -3.34
N ALA A 584 -13.93 -28.25 -4.33
CA ALA A 584 -13.49 -28.24 -5.72
C ALA A 584 -12.48 -27.10 -5.92
N LEU A 585 -11.31 -27.41 -6.49
CA LEU A 585 -10.38 -26.38 -6.95
C LEU A 585 -10.79 -25.99 -8.37
N ILE A 586 -11.13 -24.72 -8.56
CA ILE A 586 -11.46 -24.16 -9.88
C ILE A 586 -10.36 -23.19 -10.30
N SER A 587 -10.19 -23.02 -11.60
CA SER A 587 -9.23 -22.09 -12.19
C SER A 587 -9.90 -21.29 -13.30
N ASN A 588 -9.73 -19.98 -13.27
CA ASN A 588 -10.40 -19.04 -14.16
C ASN A 588 -9.45 -17.89 -14.48
N SER A 589 -9.76 -17.15 -15.54
CA SER A 589 -8.77 -16.28 -16.13
C SER A 589 -8.45 -14.99 -15.38
N ASP A 590 -9.29 -14.43 -14.51
CA ASP A 590 -9.22 -13.01 -14.09
C ASP A 590 -9.10 -12.09 -15.33
N SER A 591 -9.91 -12.34 -16.36
CA SER A 591 -9.73 -11.66 -17.65
C SER A 591 -10.26 -10.24 -17.65
N HIS A 592 -9.32 -9.32 -17.68
CA HIS A 592 -9.52 -7.89 -17.92
C HIS A 592 -9.62 -7.52 -19.42
N SER A 593 -9.61 -8.48 -20.36
CA SER A 593 -9.79 -8.19 -21.81
C SER A 593 -10.17 -9.42 -22.64
N PHE A 594 -11.04 -9.25 -23.64
CA PHE A 594 -11.53 -10.33 -24.53
C PHE A 594 -10.46 -11.12 -25.33
N TRP A 595 -9.18 -10.71 -25.37
CA TRP A 595 -8.17 -11.39 -26.19
C TRP A 595 -7.91 -12.84 -25.72
N PRO A 596 -7.63 -13.80 -26.62
CA PRO A 596 -7.49 -15.22 -26.27
C PRO A 596 -6.20 -15.54 -25.47
N TRP A 597 -5.25 -14.62 -25.38
CA TRP A 597 -4.15 -14.69 -24.41
C TRP A 597 -4.54 -14.20 -23.00
N ARG A 598 -5.79 -13.78 -22.77
CA ARG A 598 -6.31 -13.41 -21.45
C ARG A 598 -7.55 -14.22 -21.08
N ILE A 599 -8.64 -14.20 -21.85
CA ILE A 599 -9.76 -15.14 -21.60
C ILE A 599 -9.29 -16.58 -21.80
N GLY A 600 -9.75 -17.50 -20.94
CA GLY A 600 -9.35 -18.91 -20.98
C GLY A 600 -7.84 -19.16 -20.88
N ARG A 601 -7.03 -18.22 -20.35
CA ARG A 601 -5.64 -18.56 -19.99
C ARG A 601 -5.61 -19.62 -18.88
N GLU A 602 -6.63 -19.56 -18.02
CA GLU A 602 -7.02 -20.55 -17.02
C GLU A 602 -8.52 -20.83 -17.22
N ALA A 603 -8.95 -22.07 -17.01
CA ALA A 603 -10.33 -22.52 -17.25
C ALA A 603 -10.64 -23.86 -16.54
N ASN A 604 -11.91 -24.24 -16.52
CA ASN A 604 -12.41 -25.50 -15.97
C ASN A 604 -12.95 -26.39 -17.09
N VAL A 605 -12.79 -27.71 -16.99
CA VAL A 605 -13.22 -28.68 -18.01
C VAL A 605 -14.13 -29.72 -17.37
N PHE A 606 -15.39 -29.71 -17.78
CA PHE A 606 -16.44 -30.57 -17.26
C PHE A 606 -16.94 -31.56 -18.32
N GLU A 607 -17.53 -32.66 -17.87
CA GLU A 607 -18.38 -33.55 -18.65
C GLU A 607 -19.74 -33.59 -17.96
N MET A 608 -20.80 -33.28 -18.68
CA MET A 608 -22.16 -33.25 -18.11
C MET A 608 -23.19 -33.67 -19.15
N LYS A 609 -24.30 -34.25 -18.72
CA LYS A 609 -25.36 -34.66 -19.65
C LYS A 609 -26.00 -33.45 -20.35
N ASP A 610 -26.43 -32.48 -19.55
CA ASP A 610 -27.21 -31.31 -19.97
C ASP A 610 -26.56 -30.02 -19.45
N LEU A 611 -26.40 -29.00 -20.29
CA LEU A 611 -25.78 -27.72 -19.92
C LEU A 611 -26.77 -26.85 -19.12
N THR A 612 -26.74 -26.95 -17.78
CA THR A 612 -27.59 -26.15 -16.87
C THR A 612 -26.78 -25.57 -15.71
N TYR A 613 -27.20 -24.43 -15.15
CA TYR A 613 -26.53 -23.80 -14.00
C TYR A 613 -26.43 -24.75 -12.80
N ARG A 614 -27.54 -25.45 -12.49
CA ARG A 614 -27.60 -26.43 -11.40
C ARG A 614 -26.61 -27.56 -11.58
N ASN A 615 -26.38 -28.03 -12.81
CA ASN A 615 -25.39 -29.07 -13.08
C ASN A 615 -23.96 -28.58 -12.82
N PHE A 616 -23.59 -27.34 -13.16
CA PHE A 616 -22.28 -26.78 -12.78
C PHE A 616 -22.10 -26.71 -11.26
N ILE A 617 -23.09 -26.17 -10.55
CA ILE A 617 -23.02 -26.03 -9.10
C ILE A 617 -22.97 -27.42 -8.42
N ASN A 618 -23.72 -28.42 -8.92
CA ASN A 618 -23.70 -29.78 -8.39
C ASN A 618 -22.37 -30.49 -8.67
N VAL A 619 -21.81 -30.39 -9.88
CA VAL A 619 -20.50 -30.99 -10.20
C VAL A 619 -19.36 -30.38 -9.36
N MET A 620 -19.43 -29.07 -9.05
CA MET A 620 -18.50 -28.44 -8.09
C MET A 620 -18.74 -28.87 -6.63
N LYS A 621 -19.98 -29.14 -6.22
CA LYS A 621 -20.31 -29.69 -4.88
C LYS A 621 -19.86 -31.13 -4.69
N GLU A 622 -20.10 -31.97 -5.69
CA GLU A 622 -19.87 -33.41 -5.65
C GLU A 622 -18.38 -33.75 -5.84
N LYS A 623 -17.62 -32.88 -6.53
CA LYS A 623 -16.19 -33.04 -6.82
C LYS A 623 -15.89 -34.39 -7.50
N ASP A 624 -16.82 -34.88 -8.30
CA ASP A 624 -16.68 -36.13 -9.05
C ASP A 624 -15.66 -35.96 -10.20
N PRO A 625 -14.55 -36.73 -10.24
CA PRO A 625 -13.57 -36.66 -11.33
C PRO A 625 -14.10 -37.14 -12.69
N ASN A 626 -15.24 -37.83 -12.74
CA ASN A 626 -15.87 -38.23 -14.01
C ASN A 626 -16.66 -37.06 -14.64
N SER A 627 -17.15 -36.12 -13.82
CA SER A 627 -17.94 -34.95 -14.25
C SER A 627 -17.15 -33.64 -14.23
N PHE A 628 -16.16 -33.48 -13.34
CA PHE A 628 -15.14 -32.42 -13.40
C PHE A 628 -13.82 -33.05 -13.88
N LEU A 629 -13.61 -33.04 -15.19
CA LEU A 629 -12.54 -33.79 -15.85
C LEU A 629 -11.13 -33.25 -15.56
N HIS A 630 -10.96 -31.92 -15.52
CA HIS A 630 -9.71 -31.23 -15.16
C HIS A 630 -9.90 -29.71 -15.11
N THR A 631 -8.97 -28.99 -14.50
CA THR A 631 -8.71 -27.59 -14.84
C THR A 631 -7.67 -27.46 -15.98
N ILE A 632 -7.67 -26.31 -16.64
CA ILE A 632 -6.61 -25.83 -17.50
C ILE A 632 -5.94 -24.68 -16.74
N GLU A 633 -4.64 -24.79 -16.50
CA GLU A 633 -3.85 -23.85 -15.72
C GLU A 633 -2.81 -23.19 -16.63
N VAL A 634 -2.36 -21.96 -16.31
CA VAL A 634 -0.96 -21.63 -16.64
C VAL A 634 -0.06 -22.26 -15.57
N SER A 635 1.22 -22.51 -15.90
CA SER A 635 2.17 -22.88 -14.84
C SER A 635 2.14 -21.80 -13.75
N PRO A 636 2.15 -22.14 -12.45
CA PRO A 636 2.13 -21.13 -11.42
C PRO A 636 3.36 -20.22 -11.53
N SER A 637 4.49 -20.71 -12.06
CA SER A 637 5.69 -19.94 -12.45
C SER A 637 5.46 -18.86 -13.52
N TYR A 638 4.41 -18.93 -14.33
CA TYR A 638 3.98 -17.81 -15.17
C TYR A 638 3.53 -16.61 -14.32
N GLY A 639 3.05 -16.88 -13.11
CA GLY A 639 2.46 -15.93 -12.19
C GLY A 639 3.38 -14.80 -11.76
N LYS A 640 2.80 -13.59 -11.74
CA LYS A 640 3.48 -12.34 -11.38
C LYS A 640 4.17 -12.33 -10.01
N TYR A 641 3.76 -13.21 -9.11
CA TYR A 641 4.17 -13.25 -7.70
C TYR A 641 4.28 -14.70 -7.21
N HIS A 642 4.74 -15.60 -8.07
CA HIS A 642 4.84 -17.02 -7.71
C HIS A 642 6.01 -17.28 -6.76
N LEU A 643 7.22 -16.90 -7.19
CA LEU A 643 8.42 -16.94 -6.37
C LEU A 643 8.68 -15.60 -5.67
N ASP A 644 9.53 -15.66 -4.64
CA ASP A 644 9.99 -14.50 -3.92
C ASP A 644 10.95 -13.69 -4.79
N GLY A 645 10.91 -12.36 -4.71
CA GLY A 645 11.82 -11.58 -5.54
C GLY A 645 11.89 -10.09 -5.31
N HIS A 646 12.78 -9.44 -6.06
CA HIS A 646 13.00 -8.00 -6.05
C HIS A 646 13.35 -7.52 -7.46
N ARG A 647 12.35 -6.96 -8.16
CA ARG A 647 12.39 -6.60 -9.58
C ARG A 647 13.55 -5.68 -9.94
N GLU A 648 13.81 -4.65 -9.12
CA GLU A 648 14.88 -3.67 -9.38
C GLU A 648 16.28 -4.31 -9.42
N CYS A 649 16.46 -5.49 -8.84
CA CYS A 649 17.74 -6.21 -8.83
C CYS A 649 17.75 -7.48 -9.69
N GLY A 650 16.65 -7.82 -10.37
CA GLY A 650 16.52 -9.07 -11.12
C GLY A 650 16.61 -10.33 -10.24
N VAL A 651 16.36 -10.21 -8.93
CA VAL A 651 16.43 -11.34 -7.99
C VAL A 651 15.09 -12.05 -7.97
N CYS A 652 15.12 -13.35 -8.26
CA CYS A 652 14.07 -14.33 -8.05
C CYS A 652 14.69 -15.47 -7.22
N LEU A 653 13.96 -16.00 -6.23
CA LEU A 653 14.45 -17.03 -5.31
C LEU A 653 13.33 -18.01 -4.94
N GLU A 654 13.67 -19.27 -4.72
CA GLU A 654 12.75 -20.22 -4.09
C GLU A 654 12.59 -19.92 -2.59
N PRO A 655 11.45 -20.28 -1.95
CA PRO A 655 11.24 -20.09 -0.51
C PRO A 655 12.35 -20.70 0.37
N LYS A 656 12.90 -21.85 -0.04
CA LYS A 656 14.04 -22.54 0.61
C LYS A 656 15.33 -21.69 0.56
N GLU A 657 15.48 -20.81 -0.43
CA GLU A 657 16.60 -19.86 -0.56
C GLU A 657 16.30 -18.53 0.13
N THR A 658 15.09 -18.01 -0.04
CA THR A 658 14.54 -16.84 0.66
C THR A 658 14.73 -16.97 2.18
N LYS A 659 14.39 -18.14 2.74
CA LYS A 659 14.62 -18.47 4.16
C LYS A 659 16.11 -18.45 4.52
N LYS A 660 17.03 -18.94 3.66
CA LYS A 660 18.49 -18.85 3.87
C LYS A 660 18.98 -17.41 3.87
N VAL A 661 18.50 -16.55 2.95
CA VAL A 661 18.83 -15.12 2.93
C VAL A 661 18.01 -14.29 3.94
N ASN A 662 17.18 -14.95 4.76
CA ASN A 662 16.29 -14.35 5.76
C ASN A 662 15.43 -13.24 5.11
N ASP A 663 14.70 -13.62 4.07
CA ASP A 663 13.69 -12.83 3.37
C ASP A 663 14.20 -11.49 2.78
N THR A 664 15.53 -11.35 2.62
CA THR A 664 16.19 -10.15 2.10
C THR A 664 16.98 -10.42 0.82
N CYS A 665 16.80 -9.55 -0.18
CA CYS A 665 17.45 -9.61 -1.48
C CYS A 665 18.98 -9.67 -1.34
N PRO A 666 19.67 -10.71 -1.85
CA PRO A 666 21.11 -10.86 -1.68
C PRO A 666 21.91 -9.72 -2.34
N VAL A 667 21.38 -9.07 -3.38
CA VAL A 667 22.02 -7.96 -4.08
C VAL A 667 21.91 -6.64 -3.31
N CYS A 668 20.70 -6.19 -2.96
CA CYS A 668 20.49 -4.84 -2.38
C CYS A 668 20.07 -4.81 -0.91
N LYS A 669 19.94 -5.98 -0.26
CA LYS A 669 19.58 -6.18 1.16
C LYS A 669 18.23 -5.57 1.61
N ARG A 670 17.35 -5.21 0.67
CA ARG A 670 15.94 -4.88 0.96
C ARG A 670 15.12 -6.17 1.15
N PRO A 671 13.96 -6.13 1.83
CA PRO A 671 13.02 -7.24 1.84
C PRO A 671 12.62 -7.67 0.43
N LEU A 672 12.40 -8.97 0.25
CA LEU A 672 11.81 -9.56 -0.95
C LEU A 672 10.29 -9.38 -0.92
N THR A 673 9.68 -9.22 -2.10
CA THR A 673 8.23 -9.42 -2.25
C THR A 673 8.00 -10.93 -2.19
N ILE A 674 7.41 -11.38 -1.08
CA ILE A 674 7.15 -12.81 -0.81
C ILE A 674 6.11 -13.35 -1.80
N GLY A 675 6.41 -14.50 -2.39
CA GLY A 675 5.62 -15.17 -3.40
C GLY A 675 4.55 -16.11 -2.83
N VAL A 676 3.63 -16.54 -3.70
CA VAL A 676 2.55 -17.47 -3.35
C VAL A 676 3.11 -18.85 -2.97
N LEU A 677 4.23 -19.30 -3.57
CA LEU A 677 4.85 -20.57 -3.22
C LEU A 677 5.37 -20.60 -1.77
N TYR A 678 5.87 -19.47 -1.24
CA TYR A 678 6.29 -19.36 0.16
C TYR A 678 5.12 -19.57 1.11
N ARG A 679 3.96 -18.93 0.82
CA ARG A 679 2.76 -19.06 1.64
C ARG A 679 2.14 -20.47 1.58
N VAL A 680 2.26 -21.16 0.44
CA VAL A 680 1.93 -22.59 0.34
C VAL A 680 2.89 -23.43 1.18
N GLU A 681 4.20 -23.15 1.19
CA GLU A 681 5.14 -23.82 2.10
C GLU A 681 4.89 -23.55 3.60
N GLU A 682 4.29 -22.41 3.98
CA GLU A 682 3.93 -22.14 5.38
C GLU A 682 2.72 -22.97 5.86
N LEU A 683 1.76 -23.24 4.97
CA LEU A 683 0.49 -23.88 5.31
C LEU A 683 0.43 -25.37 4.95
N ALA A 684 1.33 -25.85 4.10
CA ALA A 684 1.35 -27.24 3.64
C ALA A 684 1.62 -28.23 4.79
N ASP A 685 0.68 -29.14 5.03
CA ASP A 685 0.84 -30.30 5.92
C ASP A 685 1.33 -31.55 5.16
N ARG A 686 1.56 -31.43 3.85
CA ARG A 686 2.02 -32.51 2.96
C ARG A 686 3.22 -32.10 2.12
N GLU A 687 4.00 -33.11 1.74
CA GLU A 687 5.16 -32.95 0.87
C GLU A 687 4.80 -32.48 -0.54
N GLU A 688 5.80 -31.89 -1.20
CA GLU A 688 5.73 -31.44 -2.58
C GLU A 688 5.51 -32.63 -3.53
N GLY A 689 4.58 -32.51 -4.49
CA GLY A 689 4.19 -33.60 -5.37
C GLY A 689 3.19 -34.61 -4.79
N TYR A 690 2.66 -34.40 -3.56
CA TYR A 690 1.60 -35.23 -3.01
C TYR A 690 0.33 -35.23 -3.90
N ILE A 691 -0.30 -36.39 -4.05
CA ILE A 691 -1.51 -36.60 -4.87
C ILE A 691 -2.65 -37.13 -3.99
N PRO A 692 -3.70 -36.32 -3.73
CA PRO A 692 -4.88 -36.78 -3.01
C PRO A 692 -5.67 -37.84 -3.79
N ARG A 693 -6.37 -38.71 -3.06
CA ARG A 693 -7.36 -39.62 -3.64
C ARG A 693 -8.54 -38.81 -4.17
N ASN A 694 -9.11 -39.23 -5.30
CA ASN A 694 -10.23 -38.55 -5.99
C ASN A 694 -9.96 -37.06 -6.29
N LYS A 695 -8.71 -36.69 -6.57
CA LYS A 695 -8.39 -35.34 -7.05
C LYS A 695 -9.02 -35.06 -8.42
N ILE A 696 -9.42 -33.82 -8.65
CA ILE A 696 -9.59 -33.27 -9.99
C ILE A 696 -8.17 -33.02 -10.55
N PRO A 697 -7.78 -33.59 -11.71
CA PRO A 697 -6.46 -33.33 -12.30
C PRO A 697 -6.42 -31.96 -13.00
N PHE A 698 -5.26 -31.57 -13.53
CA PHE A 698 -5.12 -30.32 -14.27
C PHE A 698 -4.21 -30.49 -15.49
N LYS A 699 -4.22 -29.51 -16.39
CA LYS A 699 -3.35 -29.42 -17.55
C LYS A 699 -2.73 -28.03 -17.67
N THR A 700 -1.41 -27.95 -17.50
CA THR A 700 -0.62 -26.75 -17.75
C THR A 700 -0.63 -26.41 -19.24
N LEU A 701 -0.89 -25.15 -19.59
CA LEU A 701 -0.77 -24.59 -20.93
C LEU A 701 -0.17 -23.18 -20.90
N ILE A 702 0.15 -22.66 -22.09
CA ILE A 702 0.49 -21.26 -22.33
C ILE A 702 -0.30 -20.82 -23.57
N PRO A 703 -0.81 -19.57 -23.65
CA PRO A 703 -1.55 -19.11 -24.82
C PRO A 703 -0.75 -19.27 -26.12
N LEU A 704 -1.39 -19.79 -27.17
CA LEU A 704 -0.73 -20.13 -28.43
C LEU A 704 -0.01 -18.93 -29.09
N SER A 705 -0.54 -17.72 -28.94
CA SER A 705 0.13 -16.49 -29.41
C SER A 705 1.44 -16.19 -28.68
N GLU A 706 1.58 -16.60 -27.42
CA GLU A 706 2.81 -16.44 -26.63
C GLU A 706 3.84 -17.51 -27.02
N ILE A 707 3.41 -18.74 -27.35
CA ILE A 707 4.26 -19.80 -27.95
C ILE A 707 4.82 -19.36 -29.31
N ILE A 708 3.94 -18.91 -30.22
CA ILE A 708 4.33 -18.40 -31.54
C ILE A 708 5.21 -17.17 -31.40
N GLY A 709 4.87 -16.24 -30.50
CA GLY A 709 5.66 -15.03 -30.23
C GLY A 709 7.09 -15.34 -29.81
N ALA A 710 7.28 -16.27 -28.86
CA ALA A 710 8.60 -16.70 -28.41
C ALA A 710 9.42 -17.32 -29.56
N ARG A 711 8.89 -18.33 -30.26
CA ARG A 711 9.59 -18.99 -31.38
C ARG A 711 9.90 -18.05 -32.56
N MET A 712 9.10 -17.02 -32.78
CA MET A 712 9.34 -16.02 -33.82
C MET A 712 10.24 -14.85 -33.38
N GLY A 713 10.62 -14.75 -32.11
CA GLY A 713 11.35 -13.60 -31.55
C GLY A 713 10.53 -12.31 -31.51
N ILE A 714 9.22 -12.38 -31.26
CA ILE A 714 8.29 -11.25 -31.31
C ILE A 714 7.52 -11.13 -29.98
N GLU A 715 7.87 -10.14 -29.16
CA GLU A 715 7.19 -9.88 -27.87
C GLU A 715 5.76 -9.31 -28.03
N GLN A 716 5.49 -8.59 -29.12
CA GLN A 716 4.19 -7.92 -29.30
C GLN A 716 3.15 -8.91 -29.83
N LEU A 717 2.37 -9.52 -28.93
CA LEU A 717 1.33 -10.53 -29.23
C LEU A 717 0.26 -10.06 -30.24
N TYR A 718 0.07 -8.76 -30.40
CA TYR A 718 -0.81 -8.15 -31.41
C TYR A 718 -0.16 -8.01 -32.81
N SER A 719 1.06 -8.51 -33.00
CA SER A 719 1.78 -8.46 -34.26
C SER A 719 1.08 -9.24 -35.37
N LYS A 720 0.95 -8.61 -36.55
CA LYS A 720 0.40 -9.26 -37.76
C LYS A 720 1.17 -10.54 -38.14
N ARG A 721 2.44 -10.67 -37.77
CA ARG A 721 3.25 -11.89 -38.03
C ARG A 721 2.81 -13.06 -37.15
N ILE A 722 2.60 -12.83 -35.84
CA ILE A 722 2.07 -13.83 -34.91
C ILE A 722 0.64 -14.21 -35.33
N TRP A 723 -0.22 -13.21 -35.55
CA TRP A 723 -1.61 -13.44 -35.95
C TRP A 723 -1.75 -14.15 -37.29
N GLY A 724 -0.84 -13.93 -38.25
CA GLY A 724 -0.82 -14.65 -39.52
C GLY A 724 -0.40 -16.13 -39.42
N VAL A 725 0.22 -16.55 -38.32
CA VAL A 725 0.51 -17.96 -38.00
C VAL A 725 -0.61 -18.54 -37.13
N PHE A 726 -1.04 -17.80 -36.11
CA PHE A 726 -2.16 -18.17 -35.22
C PHE A 726 -3.45 -18.42 -36.02
N GLN A 727 -3.82 -17.53 -36.93
CA GLN A 727 -5.04 -17.66 -37.72
C GLN A 727 -4.99 -18.90 -38.63
N LYS A 728 -3.86 -19.21 -39.27
CA LYS A 728 -3.71 -20.45 -40.07
C LYS A 728 -3.93 -21.73 -39.27
N LEU A 729 -3.49 -21.75 -38.00
CA LEU A 729 -3.76 -22.88 -37.11
C LEU A 729 -5.25 -22.93 -36.73
N ILE A 730 -5.86 -21.80 -36.39
CA ILE A 730 -7.31 -21.71 -36.09
C ILE A 730 -8.17 -22.13 -37.30
N ASP A 731 -7.85 -21.66 -38.51
CA ASP A 731 -8.60 -21.95 -39.73
C ASP A 731 -8.61 -23.45 -40.08
N LYS A 732 -7.55 -24.20 -39.70
CA LYS A 732 -7.43 -25.65 -39.97
C LYS A 732 -7.79 -26.55 -38.78
N PHE A 733 -7.69 -26.06 -37.54
CA PHE A 733 -7.91 -26.86 -36.31
C PHE A 733 -9.03 -26.34 -35.40
N GLY A 734 -9.76 -25.30 -35.81
CA GLY A 734 -10.98 -24.79 -35.18
C GLY A 734 -10.74 -23.84 -34.00
N SER A 735 -9.97 -24.26 -32.98
CA SER A 735 -9.79 -23.48 -31.75
C SER A 735 -8.43 -23.67 -31.08
N GLU A 736 -8.02 -22.68 -30.29
CA GLU A 736 -6.73 -22.66 -29.60
C GLU A 736 -6.55 -23.86 -28.66
N TYR A 737 -7.54 -24.21 -27.85
CA TYR A 737 -7.44 -25.41 -27.01
C TYR A 737 -7.38 -26.71 -27.82
N ASN A 738 -7.99 -26.81 -29.00
CA ASN A 738 -7.86 -28.01 -29.83
C ASN A 738 -6.42 -28.16 -30.38
N ILE A 739 -5.79 -27.02 -30.73
CA ILE A 739 -4.38 -26.94 -31.11
C ILE A 739 -3.46 -27.30 -29.93
N LEU A 740 -3.73 -26.75 -28.75
CA LEU A 740 -2.90 -26.92 -27.57
C LEU A 740 -3.06 -28.28 -26.87
N LEU A 741 -4.25 -28.89 -26.88
CA LEU A 741 -4.54 -30.13 -26.13
C LEU A 741 -4.52 -31.40 -26.99
N ASN A 742 -4.97 -31.35 -28.25
CA ASN A 742 -5.36 -32.56 -29.00
C ASN A 742 -4.56 -32.78 -30.29
N THR A 743 -4.29 -31.72 -31.06
CA THR A 743 -3.74 -31.80 -32.43
C THR A 743 -2.34 -32.43 -32.44
N SER A 744 -2.06 -33.41 -33.32
CA SER A 744 -0.79 -34.15 -33.32
C SER A 744 0.39 -33.33 -33.90
N PHE A 745 1.62 -33.75 -33.61
CA PHE A 745 2.83 -33.14 -34.18
C PHE A 745 2.79 -33.11 -35.72
N ASP A 746 2.47 -34.24 -36.35
CA ASP A 746 2.40 -34.36 -37.81
C ASP A 746 1.30 -33.49 -38.42
N GLN A 747 0.19 -33.29 -37.70
CA GLN A 747 -0.86 -32.35 -38.12
C GLN A 747 -0.35 -30.90 -38.06
N LEU A 748 0.29 -30.49 -36.96
CA LEU A 748 0.85 -29.14 -36.79
C LEU A 748 1.93 -28.83 -37.85
N LYS A 749 2.82 -29.79 -38.12
CA LYS A 749 3.92 -29.67 -39.10
C LYS A 749 3.44 -29.47 -40.56
N GLN A 750 2.17 -29.77 -40.87
CA GLN A 750 1.56 -29.43 -42.17
C GLN A 750 1.15 -27.95 -42.31
N VAL A 751 1.25 -27.14 -41.24
CA VAL A 751 0.68 -25.78 -41.20
C VAL A 751 1.71 -24.74 -40.76
N VAL A 752 2.59 -25.12 -39.84
CA VAL A 752 3.64 -24.26 -39.27
C VAL A 752 5.00 -24.95 -39.33
N PRO A 753 6.11 -24.18 -39.29
CA PRO A 753 7.46 -24.72 -39.17
C PRO A 753 7.59 -25.73 -38.01
N GLU A 754 8.51 -26.67 -38.20
CA GLU A 754 8.73 -27.79 -37.29
C GLU A 754 9.09 -27.36 -35.85
N ASP A 755 9.77 -26.23 -35.66
CA ASP A 755 10.09 -25.72 -34.33
C ASP A 755 8.87 -25.16 -33.59
N ILE A 756 7.93 -24.51 -34.30
CA ILE A 756 6.64 -24.08 -33.73
C ILE A 756 5.75 -25.29 -33.44
N ALA A 757 5.70 -26.27 -34.36
CA ALA A 757 4.96 -27.52 -34.14
C ALA A 757 5.49 -28.27 -32.91
N LYS A 758 6.82 -28.36 -32.76
CA LYS A 758 7.49 -28.96 -31.61
C LYS A 758 7.22 -28.18 -30.33
N ALA A 759 7.34 -26.85 -30.33
CA ALA A 759 7.11 -25.99 -29.16
C ALA A 759 5.70 -26.13 -28.56
N ILE A 760 4.68 -26.35 -29.40
CA ILE A 760 3.30 -26.62 -28.95
C ILE A 760 3.22 -27.99 -28.23
N VAL A 761 3.89 -29.02 -28.76
CA VAL A 761 3.92 -30.38 -28.18
C VAL A 761 4.74 -30.41 -26.90
N ASP A 762 5.93 -29.79 -26.88
CA ASP A 762 6.79 -29.73 -25.70
C ASP A 762 6.09 -29.02 -24.52
N ILE A 763 5.24 -27.99 -24.77
CA ILE A 763 4.39 -27.40 -23.72
C ILE A 763 3.31 -28.36 -23.23
N ARG A 764 2.58 -29.02 -24.15
CA ARG A 764 1.53 -30.00 -23.78
C ARG A 764 2.08 -31.15 -22.92
N GLU A 765 3.34 -31.53 -23.16
CA GLU A 765 4.05 -32.61 -22.47
C GLU A 765 4.85 -32.12 -21.26
N ASN A 766 4.71 -30.84 -20.85
CA ASN A 766 5.43 -30.21 -19.73
C ASN A 766 6.97 -30.29 -19.82
N LYS A 767 7.52 -30.27 -21.04
CA LYS A 767 8.96 -30.28 -21.33
C LYS A 767 9.63 -28.90 -21.40
N VAL A 768 8.84 -27.83 -21.37
CA VAL A 768 9.32 -26.44 -21.46
C VAL A 768 9.42 -25.82 -20.07
N GLU A 769 10.63 -25.42 -19.68
CA GLU A 769 10.85 -24.68 -18.45
C GLU A 769 10.31 -23.25 -18.57
N ILE A 770 9.66 -22.76 -17.51
CA ILE A 770 9.10 -21.41 -17.47
C ILE A 770 9.89 -20.62 -16.43
N THR A 771 10.64 -19.63 -16.90
CA THR A 771 11.37 -18.68 -16.05
C THR A 771 10.37 -18.05 -15.09
N PRO A 772 10.53 -18.21 -13.76
CA PRO A 772 9.49 -17.87 -12.80
C PRO A 772 9.25 -16.36 -12.68
N GLY A 773 7.98 -15.98 -12.53
CA GLY A 773 7.55 -14.62 -12.25
C GLY A 773 7.61 -14.26 -10.77
N PHE A 774 7.97 -13.01 -10.50
CA PHE A 774 8.27 -12.48 -9.17
C PHE A 774 8.04 -10.96 -9.12
N ASP A 775 7.74 -10.42 -7.93
CA ASP A 775 7.62 -8.98 -7.65
C ASP A 775 6.79 -8.19 -8.71
N GLY A 776 5.71 -8.80 -9.20
CA GLY A 776 4.79 -8.26 -10.19
C GLY A 776 5.24 -8.39 -11.66
N VAL A 777 6.23 -9.22 -11.96
CA VAL A 777 6.71 -9.55 -13.32
C VAL A 777 6.18 -10.93 -13.70
N TYR A 778 5.42 -11.06 -14.80
CA TYR A 778 5.04 -12.38 -15.33
C TYR A 778 6.29 -13.20 -15.72
N GLY A 779 6.22 -14.51 -15.56
CA GLY A 779 7.22 -15.47 -16.05
C GLY A 779 7.34 -15.50 -17.57
N TYR A 780 8.13 -16.43 -18.11
CA TYR A 780 8.34 -16.58 -19.56
C TYR A 780 8.78 -18.00 -19.93
N PRO A 781 8.17 -18.65 -20.95
CA PRO A 781 8.64 -19.95 -21.43
C PRO A 781 10.00 -19.83 -22.12
N ALA A 782 10.98 -20.58 -21.63
CA ALA A 782 12.29 -20.73 -22.27
C ALA A 782 12.29 -22.01 -23.10
N PHE A 783 12.33 -21.88 -24.43
CA PHE A 783 12.36 -23.02 -25.36
C PHE A 783 13.80 -23.44 -25.68
N ASP A 784 14.73 -22.48 -25.69
CA ASP A 784 16.17 -22.68 -25.83
C ASP A 784 16.91 -22.23 -24.57
N LYS A 785 18.06 -22.86 -24.25
CA LYS A 785 18.84 -22.56 -23.03
C LYS A 785 19.39 -21.12 -22.93
N ASN A 786 19.27 -20.34 -24.00
CA ASN A 786 19.67 -18.93 -24.06
C ASN A 786 18.46 -17.96 -24.06
N ASP A 787 17.23 -18.45 -23.91
CA ASP A 787 15.99 -17.65 -23.85
C ASP A 787 15.84 -16.88 -22.51
N VAL A 788 16.88 -16.10 -22.16
CA VAL A 788 16.83 -15.18 -21.03
C VAL A 788 15.93 -14.01 -21.41
N LYS A 789 14.73 -13.98 -20.83
CA LYS A 789 13.78 -12.85 -20.94
C LYS A 789 14.55 -11.53 -20.72
N PRO A 790 14.56 -10.59 -21.69
CA PRO A 790 15.30 -9.34 -21.52
C PRO A 790 14.77 -8.57 -20.31
N ILE A 791 15.52 -8.60 -19.20
CA ILE A 791 15.28 -7.66 -18.11
C ILE A 791 15.57 -6.29 -18.71
N VAL A 792 14.51 -5.54 -19.02
CA VAL A 792 14.59 -4.15 -19.45
C VAL A 792 15.12 -3.33 -18.29
N ARG A 793 16.45 -3.39 -18.12
CA ARG A 793 17.22 -2.29 -17.58
C ARG A 793 16.76 -1.08 -18.36
N LYS A 794 16.15 -0.12 -17.67
CA LYS A 794 16.17 1.25 -18.20
C LYS A 794 17.63 1.62 -18.26
N GLU A 795 18.22 1.51 -19.44
CA GLU A 795 19.41 2.26 -19.76
C GLU A 795 19.15 3.70 -19.31
N SER A 796 20.09 4.27 -18.56
CA SER A 796 20.05 5.70 -18.30
C SER A 796 20.10 6.37 -19.66
N THR A 797 18.97 6.93 -20.12
CA THR A 797 18.89 7.71 -21.36
C THR A 797 20.01 8.72 -21.30
N THR A 798 21.07 8.49 -22.08
CA THR A 798 22.24 9.35 -22.08
C THR A 798 21.78 10.76 -22.37
N GLY A 799 22.24 11.72 -21.56
CA GLY A 799 21.80 13.10 -21.68
C GLY A 799 21.87 13.55 -23.13
N GLN A 800 20.79 14.16 -23.61
CA GLN A 800 20.71 14.74 -24.94
C GLN A 800 21.93 15.63 -25.13
N LYS A 801 22.86 15.23 -26.03
CA LYS A 801 24.19 15.84 -26.14
C LYS A 801 24.07 17.35 -26.21
N SER A 802 24.84 18.04 -25.38
CA SER A 802 24.82 19.48 -25.33
C SER A 802 25.50 20.06 -26.56
N ILE A 803 25.19 21.30 -26.92
CA ILE A 803 25.88 22.00 -28.02
C ILE A 803 27.37 22.29 -27.70
N MET A 804 27.83 21.98 -26.48
CA MET A 804 29.25 22.02 -26.09
C MET A 804 29.98 20.70 -26.38
N ASP A 805 29.25 19.63 -26.74
CA ASP A 805 29.82 18.31 -27.07
C ASP A 805 30.29 18.24 -28.55
N PHE A 806 30.29 19.40 -29.24
CA PHE A 806 30.73 19.60 -30.63
C PHE A 806 31.57 20.89 -30.74
N LYS A 807 32.82 20.83 -30.26
CA LYS A 807 33.91 21.76 -30.58
C LYS A 807 35.25 21.04 -30.55
#